data_AF-A0A928EXT8-F1
#
_entry.id   AF-A0A928EXT8-F1
#
_cell.length_a   1.000
_cell.length_b   1.000
_cell.length_c   1.000
_cell.angle_alpha   90.00
_cell.angle_beta   90.00
_cell.angle_gamma   90.00
#
_symmetry.space_group_name_H-M   'P 1'
#
loop_
_entity.id
_entity.type
_entity.pdbx_description
1 polymer ?
#
loop_
_entity_poly.entity_id
_entity_poly.type
_entity_poly.pdbx_seq_one_letter_code
_entity_poly.pdbx_strand_id
1 'polypeptide(L)'
;MKTRFTKVVALFLAVFLLFGAVCIPASAASKTEDSYQDILASLTADPYTDYLVGAKNDGATKGAQEIKYDVDELISLIDPAATTNWDAEKHVKEQSVLDLSDPANPTQSTQKFLVLPDSGQVTWKLNFTEEQAGLYGIRIEYAPIDGSTASVERKLLIDGVVPFDEARAFSLTKVWQYAYTAKDEEHKNTFEVDAGGNDLRPGIASVPALRTYECTDIDGFYNEPFQFHFKAGTRSLSLVASKEPVSIKSITLFPVEESKTLADCKAEWATLPNNVGAESSVTLRAETPAYVSDKAVYPSNDRSSALTSPIEAFSQKINVIGASGYNTTGQWASYTFTVEEDGLYNIVARFKQSALEGMFASRVIKLASSDGAYGFADGTPSVPYEECYFARFDYSDDWCTEALNTGEEGSELVFYFKKGVTYTLQMEVGLGRLADLLNTIESSLTKINNSYLEILKLTGADPDEYRDYGFRRVMPLTIEELGNQGKILNEQAVLLREICGTSGSNIATLENISRLLLRMYEDEDEIASNLSNLKSYIGTLGTWINTAKSQSITVDYYQIASPNTELPKSNANFFQSFWFEMRSFVASFFVDYDSMGVSAEDGAAASISVWLAYGRDQSQIWKNLITNKFSNEEKIAVDLKLVAVGTLLPSVLAKQGPDSYIGLDAASVINYAIRGAVVEIQDYEGFDQVVGYNHTEQRLDTSGEIPTWVTDYYMVDEAGNKTLVDMKDIKFNDATMVPITLYEKTY
;
A
#
# COMPACT_ATOMS: atom_id res chain seq x y z
N MET A 1 16.02 43.43 -13.78
CA MET A 1 15.16 42.71 -12.78
C MET A 1 14.61 41.40 -13.31
N LYS A 2 13.94 41.36 -14.48
CA LYS A 2 13.38 40.11 -15.05
C LYS A 2 14.38 38.94 -15.16
N THR A 3 15.60 39.16 -15.64
CA THR A 3 16.60 38.10 -15.84
C THR A 3 17.25 37.53 -14.57
N ARG A 4 17.30 38.30 -13.47
CA ARG A 4 17.73 37.77 -12.16
C ARG A 4 16.60 36.96 -11.52
N PHE A 5 15.36 37.42 -11.67
CA PHE A 5 14.17 36.73 -11.20
C PHE A 5 13.97 35.38 -11.90
N THR A 6 14.12 35.30 -13.22
CA THR A 6 14.03 34.04 -13.96
C THR A 6 15.14 33.04 -13.58
N LYS A 7 16.34 33.52 -13.24
CA LYS A 7 17.45 32.65 -12.80
C LYS A 7 17.22 32.11 -11.38
N VAL A 8 16.60 32.89 -10.49
CA VAL A 8 16.22 32.43 -9.15
C VAL A 8 15.08 31.42 -9.23
N VAL A 9 14.08 31.65 -10.10
CA VAL A 9 12.96 30.70 -10.32
C VAL A 9 13.44 29.39 -10.96
N ALA A 10 14.41 29.45 -11.89
CA ALA A 10 15.01 28.24 -12.47
C ALA A 10 15.86 27.46 -11.46
N LEU A 11 16.58 28.17 -10.56
CA LEU A 11 17.28 27.54 -9.44
C LEU A 11 16.27 26.89 -8.47
N PHE A 12 15.13 27.54 -8.24
CA PHE A 12 14.05 27.03 -7.39
C PHE A 12 13.37 25.78 -7.98
N LEU A 13 13.10 25.77 -9.29
CA LEU A 13 12.56 24.59 -9.99
C LEU A 13 13.56 23.42 -10.00
N ALA A 14 14.86 23.70 -10.06
CA ALA A 14 15.90 22.67 -9.95
C ALA A 14 15.98 22.09 -8.52
N VAL A 15 15.78 22.91 -7.49
CA VAL A 15 15.66 22.44 -6.10
C VAL A 15 14.38 21.62 -5.89
N PHE A 16 13.26 22.00 -6.52
CA PHE A 16 12.00 21.22 -6.49
C PHE A 16 12.07 19.86 -7.19
N LEU A 17 12.94 19.70 -8.18
CA LEU A 17 13.20 18.41 -8.82
C LEU A 17 14.17 17.52 -8.01
N LEU A 18 14.84 18.10 -6.99
CA LEU A 18 15.79 17.41 -6.12
C LEU A 18 15.17 16.91 -4.80
N PHE A 19 14.03 17.47 -4.39
CA PHE A 19 13.21 16.93 -3.30
C PHE A 19 12.03 16.16 -3.92
N GLY A 20 11.82 14.91 -3.50
CA GLY A 20 10.76 14.05 -4.00
C GLY A 20 9.38 14.74 -4.03
N ALA A 21 8.53 14.33 -4.96
CA ALA A 21 7.28 14.99 -5.32
C ALA A 21 6.38 15.36 -4.12
N VAL A 22 6.43 16.62 -3.70
CA VAL A 22 5.42 17.23 -2.83
C VAL A 22 4.41 17.96 -3.73
N CYS A 23 3.19 17.44 -3.83
CA CYS A 23 2.09 18.12 -4.50
C CYS A 23 1.70 19.38 -3.71
N ILE A 24 1.96 20.57 -4.26
CA ILE A 24 1.40 21.84 -3.76
C ILE A 24 0.11 22.11 -4.53
N PRO A 25 -1.04 22.35 -3.87
CA PRO A 25 -2.25 22.78 -4.56
C PRO A 25 -2.02 24.11 -5.27
N ALA A 26 -2.46 24.19 -6.53
CA ALA A 26 -2.26 25.33 -7.42
C ALA A 26 -2.90 26.67 -6.95
N SER A 27 -3.58 26.71 -5.81
CA SER A 27 -4.21 27.93 -5.27
C SER A 27 -3.23 28.86 -4.53
N ALA A 28 -2.02 28.42 -4.18
CA ALA A 28 -0.99 29.24 -3.52
C ALA A 28 -0.25 30.22 -4.48
N ALA A 29 -0.79 30.47 -5.67
CA ALA A 29 -0.22 31.42 -6.63
C ALA A 29 -0.56 32.90 -6.32
N SER A 30 -0.91 33.25 -5.07
CA SER A 30 -0.96 34.64 -4.62
C SER A 30 0.43 35.06 -4.11
N LYS A 31 1.14 35.77 -4.98
CA LYS A 31 2.49 36.30 -4.77
C LYS A 31 2.51 37.32 -3.63
N THR A 32 2.91 36.92 -2.43
CA THR A 32 3.25 37.82 -1.30
C THR A 32 4.47 37.29 -0.54
N GLU A 33 5.24 38.17 0.10
CA GLU A 33 6.44 37.82 0.90
C GLU A 33 6.09 36.84 2.05
N ASP A 34 4.86 36.94 2.58
CA ASP A 34 4.34 36.08 3.65
C ASP A 34 4.17 34.62 3.18
N SER A 35 3.73 34.37 1.94
CA SER A 35 3.62 33.00 1.43
C SER A 35 4.97 32.30 1.31
N TYR A 36 6.07 33.04 1.14
CA TYR A 36 7.42 32.47 1.12
C TYR A 36 7.91 32.11 2.52
N GLN A 37 7.63 32.93 3.52
CA GLN A 37 7.97 32.63 4.92
C GLN A 37 7.14 31.46 5.46
N ASP A 38 5.86 31.37 5.08
CA ASP A 38 5.01 30.23 5.44
C ASP A 38 5.50 28.93 4.77
N ILE A 39 5.96 28.99 3.53
CA ILE A 39 6.57 27.84 2.84
C ILE A 39 7.89 27.45 3.51
N LEU A 40 8.75 28.42 3.85
CA LEU A 40 10.02 28.18 4.56
C LEU A 40 9.79 27.58 5.95
N ALA A 41 8.89 28.16 6.76
CA ALA A 41 8.51 27.65 8.07
C ALA A 41 7.89 26.25 7.97
N SER A 42 7.10 25.99 6.92
CA SER A 42 6.58 24.66 6.64
C SER A 42 7.65 23.67 6.20
N LEU A 43 8.81 24.12 5.72
CA LEU A 43 9.94 23.29 5.28
C LEU A 43 11.01 23.11 6.37
N THR A 44 10.93 23.86 7.46
CA THR A 44 11.88 23.83 8.58
C THR A 44 11.21 23.39 9.89
N ALA A 45 10.08 22.68 9.82
CA ALA A 45 9.48 22.14 11.04
C ALA A 45 10.46 21.15 11.67
N ASP A 46 10.53 21.17 13.01
CA ASP A 46 11.40 20.25 13.73
C ASP A 46 10.83 18.82 13.66
N PRO A 47 11.66 17.78 13.73
CA PRO A 47 11.19 16.41 13.92
C PRO A 47 10.33 16.30 15.20
N TYR A 48 9.37 15.37 15.22
CA TYR A 48 8.45 15.21 16.35
C TYR A 48 9.15 15.13 17.72
N THR A 49 10.28 14.43 17.81
CA THR A 49 11.06 14.31 19.06
C THR A 49 11.55 15.64 19.59
N ASP A 50 12.04 16.51 18.72
CA ASP A 50 12.58 17.82 19.08
C ASP A 50 11.45 18.76 19.50
N TYR A 51 10.33 18.71 18.77
CA TYR A 51 9.09 19.41 19.15
C TYR A 51 8.62 19.02 20.56
N LEU A 52 8.58 17.72 20.87
CA LEU A 52 8.10 17.21 22.15
C LEU A 52 9.03 17.60 23.31
N VAL A 53 10.35 17.54 23.09
CA VAL A 53 11.36 18.03 24.04
C VAL A 53 11.21 19.53 24.26
N GLY A 54 11.03 20.31 23.19
CA GLY A 54 10.78 21.75 23.26
C GLY A 54 9.53 22.07 24.08
N ALA A 55 8.42 21.40 23.82
CA ALA A 55 7.18 21.57 24.58
C ALA A 55 7.34 21.24 26.07
N LYS A 56 8.05 20.15 26.41
CA LYS A 56 8.34 19.78 27.80
C LYS A 56 9.25 20.81 28.48
N ASN A 57 10.26 21.33 27.78
CA ASN A 57 11.14 22.39 28.29
C ASN A 57 10.40 23.72 28.51
N ASP A 58 9.37 24.00 27.72
CA ASP A 58 8.41 25.10 27.90
C ASP A 58 7.45 24.88 29.08
N GLY A 59 7.54 23.74 29.78
CA GLY A 59 6.71 23.40 30.93
C GLY A 59 5.36 22.78 30.57
N ALA A 60 5.16 22.30 29.34
CA ALA A 60 3.93 21.64 28.94
C ALA A 60 3.70 20.37 29.76
N THR A 61 2.51 20.25 30.34
CA THR A 61 2.05 19.06 31.04
C THR A 61 1.10 18.26 30.16
N LYS A 62 0.91 16.98 30.50
CA LYS A 62 -0.15 16.17 29.93
C LYS A 62 -1.52 16.84 30.13
N GLY A 63 -2.38 16.75 29.11
CA GLY A 63 -3.74 17.25 29.18
C GLY A 63 -4.52 16.68 30.36
N ALA A 64 -5.42 17.47 30.95
CA ALA A 64 -6.10 17.10 32.18
C ALA A 64 -7.25 16.09 31.97
N GLN A 65 -7.99 16.23 30.86
CA GLN A 65 -9.19 15.43 30.56
C GLN A 65 -9.48 15.44 29.06
N GLU A 66 -10.26 14.47 28.61
CA GLU A 66 -10.74 14.41 27.22
C GLU A 66 -11.65 15.60 26.88
N ILE A 67 -11.48 16.17 25.69
CA ILE A 67 -12.32 17.23 25.12
C ILE A 67 -12.81 16.77 23.76
N LYS A 68 -14.09 16.43 23.65
CA LYS A 68 -14.73 15.98 22.41
C LYS A 68 -15.50 17.12 21.76
N TYR A 69 -15.33 17.29 20.45
CA TYR A 69 -16.06 18.22 19.61
C TYR A 69 -16.89 17.45 18.59
N ASP A 70 -18.21 17.43 18.77
CA ASP A 70 -19.14 16.82 17.82
C ASP A 70 -19.39 17.73 16.60
N VAL A 71 -20.06 17.20 15.56
CA VAL A 71 -20.35 17.93 14.31
C VAL A 71 -20.89 19.35 14.53
N ASP A 72 -21.88 19.52 15.42
CA ASP A 72 -22.51 20.82 15.65
C ASP A 72 -21.57 21.82 16.33
N GLU A 73 -20.75 21.35 17.25
CA GLU A 73 -19.72 22.17 17.90
C GLU A 73 -18.63 22.54 16.91
N LEU A 74 -18.13 21.57 16.13
CA LEU A 74 -17.16 21.81 15.06
C LEU A 74 -17.66 22.88 14.09
N ILE A 75 -18.91 22.82 13.63
CA ILE A 75 -19.49 23.85 12.75
C ILE A 75 -19.46 25.23 13.43
N SER A 76 -19.84 25.31 14.71
CA SER A 76 -19.87 26.57 15.45
C SER A 76 -18.49 27.20 15.68
N LEU A 77 -17.44 26.38 15.66
CA LEU A 77 -16.06 26.79 15.92
C LEU A 77 -15.29 27.12 14.64
N ILE A 78 -15.86 26.92 13.44
CA ILE A 78 -15.18 27.21 12.18
C ILE A 78 -14.76 28.68 12.11
N ASP A 79 -13.50 28.92 11.76
CA ASP A 79 -13.00 30.24 11.40
C ASP A 79 -13.21 30.50 9.91
N PRO A 80 -14.20 31.32 9.50
CA PRO A 80 -14.44 31.60 8.09
C PRO A 80 -13.30 32.38 7.44
N ALA A 81 -12.46 33.09 8.22
CA ALA A 81 -11.34 33.86 7.68
C ALA A 81 -10.14 32.99 7.31
N ALA A 82 -9.97 31.84 7.99
CA ALA A 82 -8.87 30.89 7.79
C ALA A 82 -9.31 29.62 7.04
N THR A 83 -10.60 29.46 6.78
CA THR A 83 -11.17 28.32 6.05
C THR A 83 -11.28 28.66 4.56
N THR A 84 -10.89 27.71 3.69
CA THR A 84 -10.95 27.87 2.22
C THR A 84 -11.61 26.65 1.58
N ASN A 85 -12.35 26.87 0.48
CA ASN A 85 -13.06 25.83 -0.27
C ASN A 85 -14.11 25.03 0.54
N TRP A 86 -14.66 25.61 1.60
CA TRP A 86 -15.69 24.99 2.43
C TRP A 86 -16.90 25.90 2.59
N ASP A 87 -18.10 25.28 2.65
CA ASP A 87 -19.40 25.95 2.73
C ASP A 87 -20.38 25.06 3.52
N ALA A 88 -20.96 25.59 4.60
CA ALA A 88 -21.84 24.87 5.52
C ALA A 88 -23.04 24.21 4.84
N GLU A 89 -23.64 24.84 3.82
CA GLU A 89 -24.83 24.28 3.15
C GLU A 89 -24.51 23.03 2.32
N LYS A 90 -23.27 22.92 1.84
CA LYS A 90 -22.83 21.83 0.95
C LYS A 90 -22.04 20.74 1.66
N HIS A 91 -21.51 21.06 2.84
CA HIS A 91 -20.50 20.26 3.52
C HIS A 91 -20.96 19.73 4.88
N VAL A 92 -22.26 19.74 5.15
CA VAL A 92 -22.87 18.98 6.25
C VAL A 92 -23.86 18.01 5.62
N LYS A 93 -23.65 16.71 5.81
CA LYS A 93 -24.44 15.68 5.14
C LYS A 93 -24.79 14.54 6.08
N GLU A 94 -25.93 13.91 5.80
CA GLU A 94 -26.22 12.58 6.30
C GLU A 94 -25.61 11.55 5.35
N GLN A 95 -24.90 10.58 5.90
CA GLN A 95 -24.26 9.50 5.17
C GLN A 95 -24.61 8.17 5.84
N SER A 96 -24.97 7.17 5.03
CA SER A 96 -25.07 5.79 5.51
C SER A 96 -23.66 5.24 5.66
N VAL A 97 -23.35 4.74 6.86
CA VAL A 97 -22.06 4.15 7.19
C VAL A 97 -22.28 2.79 7.83
N LEU A 98 -21.33 1.89 7.59
CA LEU A 98 -21.25 0.60 8.25
C LEU A 98 -20.74 0.80 9.67
N ASP A 99 -21.50 0.29 10.63
CA ASP A 99 -21.12 0.15 12.03
C ASP A 99 -20.52 -1.25 12.24
N LEU A 100 -19.28 -1.28 12.74
CA LEU A 100 -18.49 -2.49 12.94
C LEU A 100 -18.40 -2.90 14.42
N SER A 101 -19.14 -2.25 15.31
CA SER A 101 -19.16 -2.54 16.75
C SER A 101 -19.63 -3.96 17.09
N ASP A 102 -20.53 -4.54 16.29
CA ASP A 102 -20.79 -5.99 16.25
C ASP A 102 -20.22 -6.59 14.95
N PRO A 103 -18.99 -7.15 14.97
CA PRO A 103 -18.37 -7.69 13.77
C PRO A 103 -19.09 -8.90 13.18
N ALA A 104 -19.94 -9.59 13.95
CA ALA A 104 -20.71 -10.73 13.44
C ALA A 104 -21.91 -10.26 12.62
N ASN A 105 -22.49 -9.11 12.97
CA ASN A 105 -23.65 -8.54 12.29
C ASN A 105 -23.46 -7.03 12.04
N PRO A 106 -22.56 -6.63 11.12
CA PRO A 106 -22.41 -5.23 10.75
C PRO A 106 -23.74 -4.62 10.32
N THR A 107 -24.08 -3.45 10.85
CA THR A 107 -25.33 -2.76 10.52
C THR A 107 -25.06 -1.45 9.79
N GLN A 108 -25.99 -1.03 8.94
CA GLN A 108 -25.93 0.32 8.37
C GLN A 108 -26.63 1.29 9.30
N SER A 109 -25.97 2.41 9.59
CA SER A 109 -26.55 3.54 10.31
C SER A 109 -26.38 4.81 9.49
N THR A 110 -27.44 5.63 9.43
CA THR A 110 -27.33 6.97 8.84
C THR A 110 -26.93 7.95 9.92
N GLN A 111 -25.80 8.64 9.71
CA GLN A 111 -25.27 9.60 10.67
C GLN A 111 -24.99 10.95 10.00
N LYS A 112 -25.05 12.01 10.80
CA LYS A 112 -24.65 13.36 10.42
C LYS A 112 -23.13 13.51 10.50
N PHE A 113 -22.53 14.09 9.47
CA PHE A 113 -21.10 14.36 9.35
C PHE A 113 -20.80 15.79 8.86
N LEU A 114 -19.62 16.28 9.25
CA LEU A 114 -18.94 17.43 8.66
C LEU A 114 -18.03 16.95 7.52
N VAL A 115 -18.37 17.28 6.29
CA VAL A 115 -17.58 16.92 5.11
C VAL A 115 -16.45 17.93 4.90
N LEU A 116 -15.23 17.43 4.88
CA LEU A 116 -14.05 18.19 4.46
C LEU A 116 -13.78 17.92 2.98
N PRO A 117 -13.62 18.96 2.14
CA PRO A 117 -13.37 18.82 0.70
C PRO A 117 -12.01 18.17 0.40
N ASP A 118 -11.77 17.89 -0.88
CA ASP A 118 -10.52 17.35 -1.43
C ASP A 118 -9.43 18.41 -1.67
N SER A 119 -9.77 19.69 -1.47
CA SER A 119 -8.86 20.83 -1.63
C SER A 119 -9.20 21.93 -0.62
N GLY A 120 -8.20 22.75 -0.27
CA GLY A 120 -8.36 23.82 0.71
C GLY A 120 -8.12 23.34 2.15
N GLN A 121 -8.72 24.02 3.12
CA GLN A 121 -8.53 23.74 4.53
C GLN A 121 -9.75 24.17 5.34
N VAL A 122 -10.03 23.44 6.41
CA VAL A 122 -11.03 23.81 7.42
C VAL A 122 -10.30 24.09 8.72
N THR A 123 -10.58 25.25 9.32
CA THR A 123 -9.94 25.73 10.54
C THR A 123 -10.96 25.93 11.65
N TRP A 124 -10.68 25.44 12.85
CA TRP A 124 -11.49 25.64 14.05
C TRP A 124 -10.77 26.52 15.06
N LYS A 125 -11.49 27.46 15.68
CA LYS A 125 -11.02 28.27 16.82
C LYS A 125 -11.41 27.59 18.13
N LEU A 126 -10.43 26.99 18.78
CA LEU A 126 -10.58 26.31 20.05
C LEU A 126 -10.15 27.24 21.18
N ASN A 127 -10.88 27.28 22.30
CA ASN A 127 -10.54 28.13 23.44
C ASN A 127 -10.17 27.26 24.64
N PHE A 128 -8.92 27.35 25.08
CA PHE A 128 -8.39 26.58 26.20
C PHE A 128 -8.26 27.46 27.44
N THR A 129 -8.82 27.02 28.57
CA THR A 129 -8.50 27.60 29.88
C THR A 129 -7.08 27.20 30.31
N GLU A 130 -6.55 27.85 31.36
CA GLU A 130 -5.26 27.46 31.95
C GLU A 130 -5.26 25.99 32.42
N GLU A 131 -6.40 25.48 32.91
CA GLU A 131 -6.56 24.09 33.35
C GLU A 131 -6.67 23.09 32.19
N GLN A 132 -7.04 23.57 31.00
CA GLN A 132 -7.16 22.76 29.77
C GLN A 132 -5.92 22.85 28.89
N ALA A 133 -4.95 23.71 29.21
CA ALA A 133 -3.70 23.77 28.46
C ALA A 133 -2.86 22.51 28.71
N GLY A 134 -2.22 21.99 27.67
CA GLY A 134 -1.38 20.80 27.79
C GLY A 134 -1.10 20.08 26.49
N LEU A 135 -0.46 18.91 26.62
CA LEU A 135 -0.19 17.95 25.56
C LEU A 135 -1.35 16.98 25.41
N TYR A 136 -1.88 16.89 24.19
CA TYR A 136 -3.03 16.05 23.84
C TYR A 136 -2.75 15.23 22.59
N GLY A 137 -3.20 13.99 22.58
CA GLY A 137 -3.44 13.25 21.35
C GLY A 137 -4.68 13.78 20.64
N ILE A 138 -4.73 13.61 19.32
CA ILE A 138 -5.90 13.97 18.51
C ILE A 138 -6.49 12.69 17.93
N ARG A 139 -7.77 12.47 18.18
CA ARG A 139 -8.56 11.36 17.63
C ARG A 139 -9.66 11.93 16.73
N ILE A 140 -9.84 11.33 15.56
CA ILE A 140 -10.81 11.72 14.55
C ILE A 140 -11.72 10.52 14.31
N GLU A 141 -13.00 10.65 14.63
CA GLU A 141 -14.02 9.73 14.15
C GLU A 141 -14.43 10.18 12.75
N TYR A 142 -14.31 9.31 11.75
CA TYR A 142 -14.52 9.66 10.35
C TYR A 142 -15.17 8.52 9.55
N ALA A 143 -15.68 8.87 8.38
CA ALA A 143 -16.04 7.93 7.34
C ALA A 143 -15.49 8.46 5.99
N PRO A 144 -14.75 7.65 5.24
CA PRO A 144 -14.37 8.03 3.88
C PRO A 144 -15.60 8.26 3.00
N ILE A 145 -15.44 9.12 2.00
CA ILE A 145 -16.47 9.34 0.97
C ILE A 145 -16.12 8.46 -0.24
N ASP A 146 -17.12 7.74 -0.74
CA ASP A 146 -16.96 6.95 -1.95
C ASP A 146 -16.71 7.87 -3.17
N GLY A 147 -15.66 7.55 -3.92
CA GLY A 147 -15.20 8.37 -5.03
C GLY A 147 -13.99 7.74 -5.71
N SER A 148 -12.79 7.99 -5.19
CA SER A 148 -11.57 7.40 -5.74
C SER A 148 -11.12 6.13 -5.01
N THR A 149 -10.06 5.51 -5.52
CA THR A 149 -9.39 4.35 -4.92
C THR A 149 -8.38 4.71 -3.84
N ALA A 150 -8.01 5.98 -3.68
CA ALA A 150 -6.99 6.40 -2.74
C ALA A 150 -7.51 6.60 -1.31
N SER A 151 -6.63 6.43 -0.32
CA SER A 151 -6.86 6.88 1.06
C SER A 151 -6.95 8.41 1.17
N VAL A 152 -7.60 8.88 2.23
CA VAL A 152 -7.71 10.30 2.54
C VAL A 152 -6.41 10.77 3.16
N GLU A 153 -5.85 11.87 2.64
CA GLU A 153 -4.65 12.48 3.22
C GLU A 153 -4.94 13.90 3.72
N ARG A 154 -4.54 14.17 4.97
CA ARG A 154 -4.70 15.48 5.62
C ARG A 154 -3.40 15.94 6.24
N LYS A 155 -3.08 17.21 6.04
CA LYS A 155 -2.04 17.92 6.81
C LYS A 155 -2.68 18.63 7.99
N LEU A 156 -2.05 18.60 9.16
CA LEU A 156 -2.54 19.27 10.36
C LEU A 156 -1.72 20.53 10.66
N LEU A 157 -2.42 21.60 11.01
CA LEU A 157 -1.80 22.84 11.47
C LEU A 157 -2.34 23.22 12.86
N ILE A 158 -1.44 23.70 13.72
CA ILE A 158 -1.79 24.36 14.99
C ILE A 158 -1.33 25.80 14.89
N ASP A 159 -2.21 26.76 15.18
CA ASP A 159 -1.91 28.19 15.08
C ASP A 159 -1.37 28.60 13.69
N GLY A 160 -1.83 27.92 12.64
CA GLY A 160 -1.47 28.17 11.24
C GLY A 160 -0.16 27.54 10.77
N VAL A 161 0.58 26.87 11.64
CA VAL A 161 1.87 26.23 11.31
C VAL A 161 1.82 24.72 11.44
N VAL A 162 2.65 24.02 10.69
CA VAL A 162 2.88 22.58 10.86
C VAL A 162 3.67 22.41 12.17
N PRO A 163 3.14 21.68 13.18
CA PRO A 163 3.79 21.62 14.50
C PRO A 163 5.13 20.87 14.46
N PHE A 164 5.23 19.81 13.65
CA PHE A 164 6.42 18.99 13.43
C PHE A 164 6.30 18.28 12.07
N ASP A 165 7.42 17.78 11.52
CA ASP A 165 7.49 17.26 10.16
C ASP A 165 6.47 16.16 9.84
N GLU A 166 6.25 15.23 10.76
CA GLU A 166 5.34 14.09 10.59
C GLU A 166 3.86 14.54 10.55
N ALA A 167 3.51 15.72 11.07
CA ALA A 167 2.15 16.27 10.99
C ALA A 167 1.77 16.78 9.58
N ARG A 168 2.68 16.70 8.60
CA ARG A 168 2.44 17.05 7.20
C ARG A 168 1.50 16.09 6.49
N ALA A 169 1.42 14.84 6.95
CA ALA A 169 0.61 13.82 6.30
C ALA A 169 0.06 12.82 7.31
N PHE A 170 -1.26 12.86 7.50
CA PHE A 170 -2.03 11.81 8.12
C PHE A 170 -2.83 11.07 7.04
N SER A 171 -2.81 9.74 7.08
CA SER A 171 -3.57 8.89 6.15
C SER A 171 -4.72 8.21 6.86
N LEU A 172 -5.93 8.59 6.46
CA LEU A 172 -7.19 8.03 6.93
C LEU A 172 -7.63 7.00 5.88
N THR A 173 -7.38 5.72 6.19
CA THR A 173 -7.57 4.61 5.25
C THR A 173 -9.04 4.39 4.90
N LYS A 174 -9.30 4.01 3.65
CA LYS A 174 -10.60 3.45 3.26
C LYS A 174 -10.75 2.01 3.78
N VAL A 175 -11.99 1.55 3.88
CA VAL A 175 -12.31 0.16 4.19
C VAL A 175 -12.80 -0.49 2.90
N TRP A 176 -12.16 -1.58 2.49
CA TRP A 176 -12.53 -2.32 1.30
C TRP A 176 -13.01 -3.71 1.67
N GLN A 177 -14.03 -4.18 0.95
CA GLN A 177 -14.60 -5.51 1.14
C GLN A 177 -14.60 -6.27 -0.18
N TYR A 178 -14.17 -7.53 -0.12
CA TYR A 178 -14.30 -8.46 -1.24
C TYR A 178 -15.72 -8.99 -1.36
N ALA A 179 -16.23 -9.02 -2.59
CA ALA A 179 -17.54 -9.57 -2.92
C ALA A 179 -17.44 -11.09 -3.08
N TYR A 180 -17.49 -11.82 -1.96
CA TYR A 180 -17.58 -13.28 -1.98
C TYR A 180 -19.01 -13.72 -2.29
N THR A 181 -19.21 -14.27 -3.48
CA THR A 181 -20.51 -14.82 -3.94
C THR A 181 -20.60 -16.33 -3.72
N ALA A 182 -19.46 -17.01 -3.62
CA ALA A 182 -19.38 -18.43 -3.36
C ALA A 182 -19.18 -18.73 -1.86
N LYS A 183 -19.77 -19.84 -1.41
CA LYS A 183 -19.60 -20.40 -0.06
C LYS A 183 -19.17 -21.86 -0.15
N ASP A 184 -18.30 -22.30 0.76
CA ASP A 184 -17.95 -23.72 0.90
C ASP A 184 -19.04 -24.51 1.65
N GLU A 185 -18.83 -25.81 1.82
CA GLU A 185 -19.77 -26.71 2.51
C GLU A 185 -20.02 -26.29 3.98
N GLU A 186 -19.07 -25.59 4.59
CA GLU A 186 -19.16 -25.04 5.95
C GLU A 186 -19.74 -23.61 5.98
N HIS A 187 -20.29 -23.12 4.86
CA HIS A 187 -20.84 -21.77 4.68
C HIS A 187 -19.82 -20.63 4.87
N LYS A 188 -18.52 -20.94 4.77
CA LYS A 188 -17.44 -19.95 4.77
C LYS A 188 -17.25 -19.38 3.38
N ASN A 189 -16.77 -18.14 3.32
CA ASN A 189 -16.49 -17.48 2.03
C ASN A 189 -15.48 -18.29 1.23
N THR A 190 -15.72 -18.40 -0.08
CA THR A 190 -14.78 -18.97 -1.04
C THR A 190 -14.88 -18.20 -2.37
N PHE A 191 -14.15 -18.66 -3.37
CA PHE A 191 -14.04 -18.01 -4.66
C PHE A 191 -14.93 -18.70 -5.70
N GLU A 192 -15.46 -17.91 -6.63
CA GLU A 192 -16.07 -18.47 -7.84
C GLU A 192 -15.01 -19.23 -8.65
N VAL A 193 -15.44 -20.22 -9.41
CA VAL A 193 -14.53 -21.03 -10.24
C VAL A 193 -14.86 -20.87 -11.72
N ASP A 194 -13.83 -20.86 -12.56
CA ASP A 194 -14.00 -20.92 -14.00
C ASP A 194 -14.32 -22.35 -14.49
N ALA A 195 -14.54 -22.52 -15.80
CA ALA A 195 -14.82 -23.82 -16.42
C ALA A 195 -13.68 -24.85 -16.21
N GLY A 196 -12.46 -24.40 -15.94
CA GLY A 196 -11.30 -25.22 -15.60
C GLY A 196 -11.14 -25.50 -14.10
N GLY A 197 -12.08 -25.03 -13.26
CA GLY A 197 -12.05 -25.18 -11.82
C GLY A 197 -11.05 -24.27 -11.09
N ASN A 198 -10.47 -23.27 -11.78
CA ASN A 198 -9.58 -22.28 -11.20
C ASN A 198 -10.37 -21.21 -10.47
N ASP A 199 -9.88 -20.78 -9.32
CA ASP A 199 -10.52 -19.71 -8.55
C ASP A 199 -10.38 -18.36 -9.27
N LEU A 200 -11.48 -17.64 -9.35
CA LEU A 200 -11.57 -16.29 -9.88
C LEU A 200 -11.39 -15.28 -8.75
N ARG A 201 -10.60 -14.23 -9.02
CA ARG A 201 -10.39 -13.17 -8.03
C ARG A 201 -11.72 -12.43 -7.80
N PRO A 202 -12.15 -12.27 -6.54
CA PRO A 202 -13.42 -11.61 -6.26
C PRO A 202 -13.32 -10.11 -6.55
N GLY A 203 -14.45 -9.50 -6.93
CA GLY A 203 -14.58 -8.05 -7.00
C GLY A 203 -14.32 -7.41 -5.62
N ILE A 204 -13.90 -6.15 -5.61
CA ILE A 204 -13.65 -5.40 -4.38
C ILE A 204 -14.30 -4.01 -4.46
N ALA A 205 -15.00 -3.62 -3.41
CA ALA A 205 -15.68 -2.33 -3.30
C ALA A 205 -15.29 -1.60 -2.01
N SER A 206 -15.28 -0.27 -2.08
CA SER A 206 -15.15 0.58 -0.88
C SER A 206 -16.46 0.47 -0.11
N VAL A 207 -16.36 0.33 1.21
CA VAL A 207 -17.50 0.33 2.10
C VAL A 207 -17.28 1.45 3.10
N PRO A 208 -18.06 2.54 3.05
CA PRO A 208 -17.97 3.59 4.03
C PRO A 208 -18.30 3.04 5.42
N ALA A 209 -17.31 2.90 6.28
CA ALA A 209 -17.46 2.47 7.66
C ALA A 209 -17.08 3.61 8.60
N LEU A 210 -17.77 3.73 9.73
CA LEU A 210 -17.33 4.61 10.80
C LEU A 210 -16.01 4.06 11.36
N ARG A 211 -14.99 4.91 11.40
CA ARG A 211 -13.65 4.58 11.86
C ARG A 211 -13.16 5.62 12.83
N THR A 212 -12.44 5.15 13.85
CA THR A 212 -11.64 5.97 14.73
C THR A 212 -10.20 5.96 14.27
N TYR A 213 -9.62 7.14 14.06
CA TYR A 213 -8.20 7.32 13.77
C TYR A 213 -7.56 8.20 14.84
N GLU A 214 -6.47 7.72 15.43
CA GLU A 214 -5.60 8.54 16.26
C GLU A 214 -4.47 9.06 15.40
N CYS A 215 -4.16 10.36 15.49
CA CYS A 215 -3.09 10.98 14.71
C CYS A 215 -1.73 10.37 15.09
N THR A 216 -1.30 9.39 14.31
CA THR A 216 -0.04 8.64 14.45
C THR A 216 0.83 8.84 13.22
N ASP A 217 2.09 8.42 13.31
CA ASP A 217 3.01 8.44 12.18
C ASP A 217 2.55 7.51 11.04
N ILE A 218 2.54 8.03 9.82
CA ILE A 218 2.20 7.28 8.61
C ILE A 218 3.36 6.37 8.17
N ASP A 219 4.60 6.79 8.45
CA ASP A 219 5.80 6.04 8.05
C ASP A 219 6.10 4.89 9.04
N GLY A 220 5.51 4.94 10.24
CA GLY A 220 5.56 3.89 11.26
C GLY A 220 6.83 3.90 12.11
N PHE A 221 7.51 5.04 12.21
CA PHE A 221 8.63 5.25 13.11
C PHE A 221 8.18 5.44 14.56
N TYR A 222 7.01 6.05 14.77
CA TYR A 222 6.42 6.25 16.09
C TYR A 222 5.16 5.41 16.25
N ASN A 223 5.15 4.53 17.26
CA ASN A 223 4.04 3.61 17.53
C ASN A 223 2.86 4.27 18.24
N GLU A 224 3.13 5.24 19.12
CA GLU A 224 2.11 5.92 19.92
C GLU A 224 1.52 7.14 19.19
N PRO A 225 0.29 7.55 19.54
CA PRO A 225 -0.30 8.79 19.04
C PRO A 225 0.59 10.00 19.33
N PHE A 226 0.67 10.91 18.36
CA PHE A 226 1.40 12.15 18.54
C PHE A 226 0.75 13.03 19.61
N GLN A 227 1.59 13.70 20.39
CA GLN A 227 1.16 14.66 21.40
C GLN A 227 1.33 16.10 20.89
N PHE A 228 0.23 16.84 20.84
CA PHE A 228 0.17 18.22 20.38
C PHE A 228 0.00 19.17 21.57
N HIS A 229 0.84 20.21 21.62
CA HIS A 229 0.82 21.20 22.69
C HIS A 229 -0.20 22.32 22.40
N PHE A 230 -1.28 22.36 23.17
CA PHE A 230 -2.25 23.45 23.17
C PHE A 230 -2.03 24.36 24.37
N LYS A 231 -1.53 25.58 24.12
CA LYS A 231 -1.35 26.62 25.15
C LYS A 231 -2.69 27.28 25.47
N ALA A 232 -2.84 27.81 26.68
CA ALA A 232 -4.03 28.56 27.09
C ALA A 232 -4.36 29.71 26.12
N GLY A 233 -5.66 30.06 26.06
CA GLY A 233 -6.22 31.06 25.15
C GLY A 233 -6.82 30.45 23.87
N THR A 234 -7.12 31.33 22.92
CA THR A 234 -7.67 30.93 21.62
C THR A 234 -6.55 30.37 20.73
N ARG A 235 -6.74 29.13 20.27
CA ARG A 235 -5.85 28.41 19.36
C ARG A 235 -6.59 28.04 18.09
N SER A 236 -5.86 27.87 17.00
CA SER A 236 -6.45 27.30 15.78
C SER A 236 -5.97 25.87 15.54
N LEU A 237 -6.90 25.00 15.16
CA LEU A 237 -6.62 23.67 14.63
C LEU A 237 -7.11 23.64 13.19
N SER A 238 -6.26 23.24 12.24
CA SER A 238 -6.64 23.16 10.83
C SER A 238 -6.34 21.80 10.24
N LEU A 239 -7.26 21.27 9.44
CA LEU A 239 -7.01 20.15 8.54
C LEU A 239 -7.00 20.67 7.10
N VAL A 240 -5.86 20.52 6.45
CA VAL A 240 -5.63 20.91 5.06
C VAL A 240 -5.74 19.67 4.17
N ALA A 241 -6.52 19.77 3.11
CA ALA A 241 -6.73 18.65 2.19
C ALA A 241 -5.49 18.45 1.31
N SER A 242 -4.94 17.23 1.35
CA SER A 242 -3.87 16.78 0.44
C SER A 242 -4.43 15.85 -0.64
N LYS A 243 -5.37 14.98 -0.27
CA LYS A 243 -6.00 13.99 -1.16
C LYS A 243 -7.36 13.55 -0.63
N GLU A 244 -8.32 13.34 -1.54
CA GLU A 244 -9.71 12.93 -1.29
C GLU A 244 -10.52 13.84 -0.34
N PRO A 245 -11.85 13.86 -0.43
CA PRO A 245 -12.70 14.43 0.62
C PRO A 245 -12.94 13.41 1.76
N VAL A 246 -13.36 13.87 2.93
CA VAL A 246 -13.63 13.00 4.11
C VAL A 246 -14.79 13.50 4.95
N SER A 247 -15.60 12.61 5.49
CA SER A 247 -16.67 12.93 6.44
C SER A 247 -16.15 12.78 7.87
N ILE A 248 -16.15 13.84 8.67
CA ILE A 248 -15.76 13.84 10.08
C ILE A 248 -17.00 13.82 10.97
N LYS A 249 -17.03 12.89 11.93
CA LYS A 249 -18.07 12.76 12.94
C LYS A 249 -17.74 13.56 14.19
N SER A 250 -16.51 13.46 14.66
CA SER A 250 -16.03 14.21 15.81
C SER A 250 -14.51 14.33 15.79
N ILE A 251 -13.99 15.34 16.49
CA ILE A 251 -12.57 15.47 16.82
C ILE A 251 -12.47 15.48 18.35
N THR A 252 -11.61 14.62 18.88
CA THR A 252 -11.40 14.47 20.32
C THR A 252 -9.95 14.73 20.66
N LEU A 253 -9.72 15.64 21.60
CA LEU A 253 -8.41 15.85 22.23
C LEU A 253 -8.36 14.98 23.49
N PHE A 254 -7.41 14.06 23.58
CA PHE A 254 -7.33 13.12 24.69
C PHE A 254 -5.95 13.12 25.33
N PRO A 255 -5.85 12.92 26.66
CA PRO A 255 -4.55 12.68 27.29
C PRO A 255 -3.99 11.35 26.81
N VAL A 256 -2.79 11.36 26.21
CA VAL A 256 -2.11 10.12 25.79
C VAL A 256 -1.64 9.38 27.03
N GLU A 257 -2.20 8.19 27.26
CA GLU A 257 -1.80 7.28 28.33
C GLU A 257 -0.62 6.41 27.88
N GLU A 258 0.21 6.01 28.83
CA GLU A 258 1.25 5.01 28.55
C GLU A 258 0.57 3.69 28.16
N SER A 259 1.09 3.07 27.11
CA SER A 259 0.60 1.78 26.65
C SER A 259 0.75 0.72 27.74
N LYS A 260 -0.28 -0.10 27.96
CA LYS A 260 -0.17 -1.26 28.86
C LYS A 260 0.86 -2.24 28.33
N THR A 261 1.61 -2.90 29.21
CA THR A 261 2.47 -4.03 28.83
C THR A 261 1.71 -5.35 28.87
N LEU A 262 2.22 -6.39 28.22
CA LEU A 262 1.70 -7.74 28.32
C LEU A 262 1.71 -8.24 29.78
N ALA A 263 2.69 -7.80 30.58
CA ALA A 263 2.76 -8.14 31.99
C ALA A 263 1.59 -7.54 32.78
N ASP A 264 1.22 -6.29 32.49
CA ASP A 264 0.04 -5.64 33.09
C ASP A 264 -1.25 -6.36 32.69
N CYS A 265 -1.40 -6.68 31.40
CA CYS A 265 -2.55 -7.44 30.90
C CYS A 265 -2.65 -8.83 31.54
N LYS A 266 -1.54 -9.56 31.66
CA LYS A 266 -1.51 -10.87 32.35
C LYS A 266 -1.91 -10.74 33.82
N ALA A 267 -1.52 -9.67 34.51
CA ALA A 267 -1.94 -9.43 35.89
C ALA A 267 -3.45 -9.17 35.99
N GLU A 268 -4.04 -8.43 35.05
CA GLU A 268 -5.49 -8.23 34.96
C GLU A 268 -6.23 -9.55 34.68
N TRP A 269 -5.77 -10.31 33.68
CA TRP A 269 -6.39 -11.57 33.27
C TRP A 269 -6.27 -12.67 34.32
N ALA A 270 -5.25 -12.66 35.18
CA ALA A 270 -5.12 -13.61 36.28
C ALA A 270 -6.29 -13.56 37.28
N THR A 271 -7.06 -12.47 37.29
CA THR A 271 -8.27 -12.31 38.10
C THR A 271 -9.56 -12.82 37.43
N LEU A 272 -9.51 -13.12 36.13
CA LEU A 272 -10.64 -13.61 35.36
C LEU A 272 -10.82 -15.13 35.54
N PRO A 273 -12.05 -15.64 35.38
CA PRO A 273 -12.31 -17.07 35.44
C PRO A 273 -11.67 -17.79 34.25
N ASN A 274 -11.19 -19.02 34.46
CA ASN A 274 -10.60 -19.90 33.43
C ASN A 274 -9.39 -19.30 32.68
N ASN A 275 -8.19 -19.80 32.99
CA ASN A 275 -6.95 -19.39 32.31
C ASN A 275 -6.48 -20.37 31.22
N VAL A 276 -7.35 -21.30 30.82
CA VAL A 276 -7.07 -22.33 29.81
C VAL A 276 -8.20 -22.22 28.79
N GLY A 277 -7.88 -21.90 27.53
CA GLY A 277 -8.87 -21.90 26.45
C GLY A 277 -9.25 -23.32 26.01
N ALA A 278 -10.12 -23.40 25.02
CA ALA A 278 -10.56 -24.65 24.42
C ALA A 278 -9.39 -25.50 23.86
N GLU A 279 -9.53 -26.83 23.87
CA GLU A 279 -8.58 -27.74 23.20
C GLU A 279 -8.64 -27.61 21.67
N SER A 280 -9.80 -27.24 21.14
CA SER A 280 -10.02 -26.93 19.73
C SER A 280 -9.43 -25.56 19.36
N SER A 281 -9.11 -25.38 18.09
CA SER A 281 -8.56 -24.14 17.55
C SER A 281 -9.45 -23.57 16.47
N VAL A 282 -9.43 -22.25 16.29
CA VAL A 282 -10.21 -21.55 15.27
C VAL A 282 -9.26 -21.13 14.15
N THR A 283 -9.42 -21.71 12.95
CA THR A 283 -8.61 -21.35 11.79
C THR A 283 -9.27 -20.24 10.97
N LEU A 284 -8.53 -19.16 10.76
CA LEU A 284 -8.86 -18.02 9.93
C LEU A 284 -8.04 -18.11 8.64
N ARG A 285 -8.73 -18.39 7.53
CA ARG A 285 -8.13 -18.43 6.18
C ARG A 285 -7.64 -17.04 5.80
N ALA A 286 -6.33 -16.90 5.51
CA ALA A 286 -5.74 -15.59 5.29
C ALA A 286 -6.22 -14.93 3.99
N GLU A 287 -6.55 -15.75 2.98
CA GLU A 287 -7.05 -15.35 1.67
C GLU A 287 -8.51 -14.86 1.67
N THR A 288 -9.24 -15.05 2.77
CA THR A 288 -10.61 -14.55 2.93
C THR A 288 -10.74 -13.53 4.07
N PRO A 289 -10.06 -12.36 4.01
CA PRO A 289 -10.23 -11.32 5.01
C PRO A 289 -11.66 -10.75 4.96
N ALA A 290 -12.17 -10.31 6.12
CA ALA A 290 -13.44 -9.61 6.20
C ALA A 290 -13.35 -8.22 5.52
N TYR A 291 -12.25 -7.52 5.76
CA TYR A 291 -11.95 -6.20 5.19
C TYR A 291 -10.44 -6.01 5.00
N VAL A 292 -10.08 -5.10 4.10
CA VAL A 292 -8.70 -4.64 3.88
C VAL A 292 -8.63 -3.11 3.76
N SER A 293 -7.46 -2.54 4.03
CA SER A 293 -7.22 -1.09 3.97
C SER A 293 -7.07 -0.54 2.55
N ASP A 294 -6.65 -1.39 1.62
CA ASP A 294 -6.25 -1.02 0.26
C ASP A 294 -6.52 -2.18 -0.71
N LYS A 295 -6.91 -1.88 -1.94
CA LYS A 295 -7.12 -2.89 -3.00
C LYS A 295 -5.84 -3.64 -3.37
N ALA A 296 -4.67 -3.08 -3.09
CA ALA A 296 -3.38 -3.72 -3.27
C ALA A 296 -3.19 -4.92 -2.32
N VAL A 297 -3.89 -4.96 -1.19
CA VAL A 297 -3.87 -6.09 -0.25
C VAL A 297 -4.82 -7.17 -0.76
N TYR A 298 -4.38 -7.95 -1.74
CA TYR A 298 -5.22 -8.94 -2.43
C TYR A 298 -4.82 -10.39 -2.18
N PRO A 299 -5.81 -11.30 -2.18
CA PRO A 299 -5.54 -12.73 -2.08
C PRO A 299 -4.99 -13.25 -3.42
N SER A 300 -4.08 -14.22 -3.32
CA SER A 300 -3.34 -14.80 -4.44
C SER A 300 -3.13 -16.31 -4.24
N ASN A 301 -2.39 -16.94 -5.17
CA ASN A 301 -2.12 -18.37 -5.15
C ASN A 301 -0.63 -18.63 -4.90
N ASP A 302 -0.33 -19.50 -3.96
CA ASP A 302 0.98 -20.12 -3.76
C ASP A 302 0.86 -21.65 -3.89
N ARG A 303 1.71 -22.25 -4.73
CA ARG A 303 1.79 -23.71 -4.96
C ARG A 303 3.15 -24.30 -4.57
N SER A 304 3.97 -23.53 -3.85
CA SER A 304 5.32 -23.95 -3.47
C SER A 304 5.32 -25.04 -2.40
N SER A 305 4.21 -25.20 -1.66
CA SER A 305 4.04 -26.23 -0.63
C SER A 305 2.74 -27.01 -0.80
N ALA A 306 2.82 -28.33 -0.63
CA ALA A 306 1.65 -29.22 -0.62
C ALA A 306 0.74 -29.06 0.60
N LEU A 307 1.14 -28.26 1.61
CA LEU A 307 0.34 -27.97 2.80
C LEU A 307 -0.40 -26.64 2.75
N THR A 308 -0.12 -25.78 1.77
CA THR A 308 -0.90 -24.54 1.58
C THR A 308 -2.34 -24.91 1.31
N SER A 309 -3.30 -24.19 1.89
CA SER A 309 -4.70 -24.61 1.88
C SER A 309 -5.62 -23.44 1.52
N PRO A 310 -6.48 -23.59 0.50
CA PRO A 310 -6.69 -24.78 -0.33
C PRO A 310 -5.56 -25.04 -1.34
N ILE A 311 -5.38 -26.30 -1.75
CA ILE A 311 -4.48 -26.66 -2.86
C ILE A 311 -5.07 -27.76 -3.72
N GLU A 312 -4.95 -27.59 -5.03
CA GLU A 312 -5.38 -28.58 -6.01
C GLU A 312 -4.29 -28.83 -7.05
N ALA A 313 -4.22 -30.08 -7.52
CA ALA A 313 -3.24 -30.46 -8.53
C ALA A 313 -3.61 -29.91 -9.91
N PHE A 314 -4.91 -29.95 -10.25
CA PHE A 314 -5.43 -29.69 -11.59
C PHE A 314 -5.91 -28.26 -11.82
N SER A 315 -6.18 -27.51 -10.75
CA SER A 315 -6.64 -26.11 -10.84
C SER A 315 -5.85 -25.18 -9.92
N GLN A 316 -5.86 -23.89 -10.23
CA GLN A 316 -5.25 -22.85 -9.40
C GLN A 316 -6.25 -22.39 -8.33
N LYS A 317 -5.83 -22.45 -7.06
CA LYS A 317 -6.66 -22.08 -5.91
C LYS A 317 -6.11 -20.85 -5.22
N ILE A 318 -6.94 -19.86 -4.95
CA ILE A 318 -6.52 -18.71 -4.16
C ILE A 318 -6.43 -19.19 -2.71
N ASN A 319 -5.27 -19.03 -2.08
CA ASN A 319 -4.94 -19.70 -0.81
C ASN A 319 -3.98 -18.93 0.09
N VAL A 320 -3.51 -17.76 -0.34
CA VAL A 320 -2.66 -16.91 0.49
C VAL A 320 -3.04 -15.45 0.33
N ILE A 321 -2.67 -14.62 1.31
CA ILE A 321 -2.62 -13.17 1.17
C ILE A 321 -1.20 -12.70 1.46
N GLY A 322 -0.72 -11.68 0.74
CA GLY A 322 0.63 -11.19 0.95
C GLY A 322 1.43 -10.85 -0.29
N ALA A 323 2.75 -11.05 -0.20
CA ALA A 323 3.74 -10.76 -1.23
C ALA A 323 3.81 -9.26 -1.59
N SER A 324 3.84 -8.93 -2.88
CA SER A 324 4.08 -7.56 -3.36
C SER A 324 2.98 -6.55 -3.01
N GLY A 325 1.77 -7.01 -2.66
CA GLY A 325 0.62 -6.15 -2.40
C GLY A 325 0.42 -5.74 -0.94
N TYR A 326 1.10 -6.41 0.00
CA TYR A 326 0.88 -6.26 1.44
C TYR A 326 2.21 -6.09 2.19
N ASN A 327 2.80 -4.91 2.06
CA ASN A 327 4.17 -4.62 2.48
C ASN A 327 4.42 -3.17 2.92
N THR A 328 3.46 -2.27 2.73
CA THR A 328 3.61 -0.84 3.04
C THR A 328 3.00 -0.55 4.39
N THR A 329 3.70 0.21 5.25
CA THR A 329 3.22 0.61 6.58
C THR A 329 1.78 1.12 6.54
N GLY A 330 0.98 0.72 7.52
CA GLY A 330 -0.43 1.10 7.64
C GLY A 330 -1.39 0.30 6.76
N GLN A 331 -0.90 -0.52 5.82
CA GLN A 331 -1.75 -1.50 5.16
C GLN A 331 -2.23 -2.56 6.16
N TRP A 332 -3.48 -3.00 6.07
CA TRP A 332 -4.00 -4.00 6.99
C TRP A 332 -5.02 -4.94 6.34
N ALA A 333 -5.16 -6.13 6.93
CA ALA A 333 -6.20 -7.11 6.66
C ALA A 333 -6.85 -7.53 7.99
N SER A 334 -8.18 -7.59 8.02
CA SER A 334 -8.95 -7.91 9.23
C SER A 334 -9.77 -9.20 9.10
N TYR A 335 -9.84 -9.99 10.17
CA TYR A 335 -10.53 -11.27 10.25
C TYR A 335 -11.45 -11.31 11.46
N THR A 336 -12.64 -11.89 11.32
CA THR A 336 -13.61 -12.03 12.41
C THR A 336 -13.65 -13.46 12.93
N PHE A 337 -13.78 -13.62 14.26
CA PHE A 337 -13.80 -14.94 14.89
C PHE A 337 -14.51 -14.94 16.25
N THR A 338 -14.85 -16.14 16.71
CA THR A 338 -15.41 -16.42 18.04
C THR A 338 -14.70 -17.63 18.65
N VAL A 339 -14.56 -17.67 19.97
CA VAL A 339 -13.98 -18.82 20.68
C VAL A 339 -15.05 -19.68 21.36
N GLU A 340 -14.76 -20.96 21.57
CA GLU A 340 -15.71 -21.93 22.16
C GLU A 340 -15.76 -21.87 23.69
N GLU A 341 -14.66 -21.44 24.33
CA GLU A 341 -14.48 -21.34 25.78
C GLU A 341 -13.76 -20.05 26.16
N ASP A 342 -14.01 -19.59 27.39
CA ASP A 342 -13.27 -18.47 27.98
C ASP A 342 -11.84 -18.94 28.30
N GLY A 343 -10.83 -18.14 27.95
CA GLY A 343 -9.46 -18.46 28.33
C GLY A 343 -8.40 -17.61 27.65
N LEU A 344 -7.15 -17.94 27.95
CA LEU A 344 -5.99 -17.42 27.25
C LEU A 344 -5.78 -18.18 25.93
N TYR A 345 -5.43 -17.44 24.89
CA TYR A 345 -5.16 -17.94 23.54
C TYR A 345 -3.90 -17.29 22.98
N ASN A 346 -3.17 -18.06 22.17
CA ASN A 346 -2.15 -17.57 21.26
C ASN A 346 -2.77 -17.39 19.88
N ILE A 347 -2.20 -16.49 19.09
CA ILE A 347 -2.46 -16.41 17.65
C ILE A 347 -1.25 -17.07 16.98
N VAL A 348 -1.51 -18.10 16.19
CA VAL A 348 -0.49 -18.82 15.41
C VAL A 348 -0.63 -18.42 13.95
N ALA A 349 0.47 -18.15 13.27
CA ALA A 349 0.48 -17.85 11.84
C ALA A 349 1.27 -18.92 11.09
N ARG A 350 0.73 -19.42 9.98
CA ARG A 350 1.52 -20.10 8.95
C ARG A 350 1.89 -19.10 7.87
N PHE A 351 3.16 -18.75 7.78
CA PHE A 351 3.66 -17.66 6.94
C PHE A 351 4.97 -18.01 6.24
N LYS A 352 5.34 -17.17 5.28
CA LYS A 352 6.65 -17.17 4.62
C LYS A 352 7.13 -15.73 4.44
N GLN A 353 8.35 -15.45 4.90
CA GLN A 353 9.04 -14.18 4.68
C GLN A 353 10.31 -14.49 3.89
N SER A 354 10.29 -14.23 2.59
CA SER A 354 11.43 -14.48 1.69
C SER A 354 11.96 -13.21 1.02
N ALA A 355 11.53 -12.05 1.52
CA ALA A 355 11.80 -10.76 0.89
C ALA A 355 13.00 -10.02 1.52
N LEU A 356 13.20 -10.15 2.84
CA LEU A 356 14.22 -9.40 3.57
C LEU A 356 15.29 -10.34 4.13
N GLU A 357 16.23 -10.74 3.26
CA GLU A 357 17.32 -11.64 3.61
C GLU A 357 18.12 -11.14 4.83
N GLY A 358 18.24 -11.99 5.86
CA GLY A 358 18.96 -11.66 7.09
C GLY A 358 18.30 -10.56 7.95
N MET A 359 17.03 -10.22 7.68
CA MET A 359 16.20 -9.37 8.52
C MET A 359 14.87 -10.09 8.84
N PHE A 360 13.87 -9.33 9.28
CA PHE A 360 12.52 -9.80 9.54
C PHE A 360 11.51 -8.78 9.00
N ALA A 361 10.28 -9.23 8.82
CA ALA A 361 9.12 -8.35 8.66
C ALA A 361 8.37 -8.22 10.00
N SER A 362 7.64 -7.13 10.19
CA SER A 362 6.86 -6.88 11.39
C SER A 362 5.39 -6.63 11.06
N ARG A 363 4.51 -6.97 12.01
CA ARG A 363 3.11 -6.57 12.00
C ARG A 363 2.73 -5.93 13.34
N VAL A 364 1.82 -4.97 13.28
CA VAL A 364 1.09 -4.47 14.44
C VAL A 364 -0.20 -5.29 14.57
N ILE A 365 -0.42 -5.85 15.75
CA ILE A 365 -1.64 -6.61 16.07
C ILE A 365 -2.65 -5.65 16.70
N LYS A 366 -3.82 -5.54 16.09
CA LYS A 366 -4.94 -4.75 16.62
C LYS A 366 -6.15 -5.64 16.82
N LEU A 367 -6.90 -5.41 17.90
CA LEU A 367 -8.11 -6.14 18.22
C LEU A 367 -9.29 -5.19 18.43
N ALA A 368 -10.48 -5.65 18.03
CA ALA A 368 -11.75 -5.11 18.50
C ALA A 368 -12.63 -6.25 19.01
N SER A 369 -13.53 -5.97 19.95
CA SER A 369 -14.50 -6.95 20.44
C SER A 369 -15.89 -6.36 20.65
N SER A 370 -16.92 -7.18 20.42
CA SER A 370 -18.32 -6.77 20.58
C SER A 370 -18.72 -6.45 22.04
N ASP A 371 -17.92 -6.87 23.02
CA ASP A 371 -18.09 -6.53 24.44
C ASP A 371 -17.31 -5.26 24.87
N GLY A 372 -16.59 -4.63 23.94
CA GLY A 372 -15.80 -3.41 24.20
C GLY A 372 -14.53 -3.64 25.03
N ALA A 373 -14.11 -4.88 25.26
CA ALA A 373 -12.88 -5.20 25.97
C ALA A 373 -11.61 -4.87 25.15
N TYR A 374 -11.71 -4.91 23.82
CA TYR A 374 -10.66 -4.52 22.89
C TYR A 374 -11.21 -3.53 21.86
N GLY A 375 -10.36 -2.64 21.36
CA GLY A 375 -10.72 -1.68 20.32
C GLY A 375 -11.53 -0.49 20.82
N PHE A 376 -11.95 0.35 19.88
CA PHE A 376 -12.85 1.47 20.14
C PHE A 376 -14.32 1.04 20.05
N ALA A 377 -15.20 1.86 20.62
CA ALA A 377 -16.64 1.57 20.70
C ALA A 377 -17.34 1.43 19.33
N ASP A 378 -16.77 1.99 18.27
CA ASP A 378 -17.26 1.88 16.89
C ASP A 378 -16.82 0.58 16.18
N GLY A 379 -16.09 -0.30 16.88
CA GLY A 379 -15.53 -1.53 16.34
C GLY A 379 -14.18 -1.36 15.64
N THR A 380 -13.59 -0.16 15.66
CA THR A 380 -12.23 0.09 15.15
C THR A 380 -11.22 -0.69 16.00
N PRO A 381 -10.42 -1.60 15.41
CA PRO A 381 -9.37 -2.30 16.14
C PRO A 381 -8.28 -1.35 16.64
N SER A 382 -7.85 -1.54 17.88
CA SER A 382 -6.74 -0.82 18.50
C SER A 382 -5.69 -1.80 19.04
N VAL A 383 -4.50 -1.30 19.35
CA VAL A 383 -3.42 -2.12 19.92
C VAL A 383 -3.78 -2.50 21.37
N PRO A 384 -3.81 -3.79 21.75
CA PRO A 384 -4.19 -4.21 23.10
C PRO A 384 -3.15 -3.86 24.18
N TYR A 385 -1.86 -4.01 23.85
CA TYR A 385 -0.71 -3.76 24.72
C TYR A 385 0.56 -3.56 23.87
N GLU A 386 1.58 -2.92 24.44
CA GLU A 386 2.77 -2.42 23.75
C GLU A 386 3.47 -3.47 22.86
N GLU A 387 3.63 -4.70 23.35
CA GLU A 387 4.33 -5.77 22.63
C GLU A 387 3.65 -6.14 21.30
N CYS A 388 2.36 -5.81 21.13
CA CYS A 388 1.62 -6.02 19.88
C CYS A 388 2.09 -5.10 18.72
N TYR A 389 2.89 -4.06 18.98
CA TYR A 389 3.54 -3.27 17.91
C TYR A 389 4.71 -4.02 17.25
N PHE A 390 5.21 -5.08 17.87
CA PHE A 390 6.50 -5.68 17.55
C PHE A 390 6.40 -7.14 17.10
N ALA A 391 5.24 -7.59 16.60
CA ALA A 391 5.07 -8.97 16.18
C ALA A 391 5.99 -9.26 14.97
N ARG A 392 6.96 -10.16 15.19
CA ARG A 392 8.07 -10.42 14.28
C ARG A 392 7.84 -11.65 13.42
N PHE A 393 8.26 -11.56 12.17
CA PHE A 393 8.23 -12.63 11.17
C PHE A 393 9.62 -12.77 10.53
N ASP A 394 10.38 -13.76 10.98
CA ASP A 394 11.77 -13.97 10.53
C ASP A 394 11.88 -14.44 9.09
N TYR A 395 13.00 -14.08 8.45
CA TYR A 395 13.34 -14.54 7.12
C TYR A 395 13.47 -16.07 7.06
N SER A 396 12.78 -16.66 6.09
CA SER A 396 12.91 -18.06 5.70
C SER A 396 12.43 -18.26 4.26
N ASP A 397 13.21 -18.99 3.46
CA ASP A 397 12.79 -19.46 2.14
C ASP A 397 11.68 -20.53 2.22
N ASP A 398 11.54 -21.18 3.37
CA ASP A 398 10.52 -22.18 3.66
C ASP A 398 9.34 -21.58 4.44
N TRP A 399 8.21 -22.29 4.45
CA TRP A 399 7.08 -21.92 5.30
C TRP A 399 7.42 -22.13 6.78
N CYS A 400 6.98 -21.21 7.63
CA CYS A 400 7.09 -21.25 9.09
C CYS A 400 5.69 -21.30 9.71
N THR A 401 5.55 -22.00 10.83
CA THR A 401 4.33 -21.99 11.64
C THR A 401 4.71 -21.70 13.08
N GLU A 402 4.34 -20.53 13.58
CA GLU A 402 4.77 -20.04 14.88
C GLU A 402 3.65 -19.26 15.57
N ALA A 403 3.62 -19.31 16.91
CA ALA A 403 2.85 -18.36 17.68
C ALA A 403 3.45 -16.95 17.51
N LEU A 404 2.59 -15.94 17.34
CA LEU A 404 3.03 -14.55 17.22
C LEU A 404 3.85 -14.18 18.46
N ASN A 405 5.02 -13.61 18.24
CA ASN A 405 6.01 -13.28 19.27
C ASN A 405 6.82 -12.04 18.85
N THR A 406 7.65 -11.50 19.74
CA THR A 406 8.47 -10.30 19.45
C THR A 406 9.91 -10.62 19.01
N GLY A 407 10.24 -11.89 18.80
CA GLY A 407 11.58 -12.36 18.41
C GLY A 407 12.49 -12.75 19.57
N GLU A 408 12.04 -12.59 20.81
CA GLU A 408 12.79 -13.00 21.99
C GLU A 408 12.27 -14.34 22.54
N GLU A 409 13.13 -15.13 23.17
CA GLU A 409 12.71 -16.40 23.77
C GLU A 409 11.65 -16.15 24.86
N GLY A 410 10.49 -16.82 24.74
CA GLY A 410 9.37 -16.67 25.67
C GLY A 410 8.52 -15.41 25.46
N SER A 411 8.71 -14.68 24.35
CA SER A 411 7.96 -13.46 24.01
C SER A 411 6.63 -13.70 23.29
N GLU A 412 6.03 -14.88 23.47
CA GLU A 412 4.73 -15.22 22.86
C GLU A 412 3.64 -14.23 23.30
N LEU A 413 2.92 -13.72 22.31
CA LEU A 413 1.80 -12.81 22.49
C LEU A 413 0.55 -13.63 22.80
N VAL A 414 -0.07 -13.33 23.93
CA VAL A 414 -1.25 -14.04 24.43
C VAL A 414 -2.40 -13.06 24.68
N PHE A 415 -3.62 -13.55 24.54
CA PHE A 415 -4.84 -12.75 24.63
C PHE A 415 -5.90 -13.51 25.41
N TYR A 416 -6.67 -12.80 26.24
CA TYR A 416 -7.83 -13.39 26.89
C TYR A 416 -9.08 -13.17 26.04
N PHE A 417 -9.75 -14.27 25.68
CA PHE A 417 -11.00 -14.25 24.92
C PHE A 417 -12.12 -14.92 25.71
N LYS A 418 -13.35 -14.44 25.50
CA LYS A 418 -14.58 -14.93 26.11
C LYS A 418 -15.45 -15.61 25.07
N LYS A 419 -16.10 -16.69 25.47
CA LYS A 419 -17.16 -17.35 24.72
C LYS A 419 -18.32 -16.40 24.48
N GLY A 420 -18.87 -16.46 23.27
CA GLY A 420 -20.03 -15.66 22.87
C GLY A 420 -19.73 -14.19 22.58
N VAL A 421 -18.45 -13.79 22.61
CA VAL A 421 -17.98 -12.50 22.12
C VAL A 421 -17.39 -12.70 20.73
N THR A 422 -17.72 -11.78 19.81
CA THR A 422 -17.12 -11.75 18.48
C THR A 422 -15.93 -10.79 18.50
N TYR A 423 -14.82 -11.25 17.97
CA TYR A 423 -13.57 -10.51 17.89
C TYR A 423 -13.22 -10.19 16.44
N THR A 424 -12.55 -9.06 16.23
CA THR A 424 -11.88 -8.71 14.98
C THR A 424 -10.38 -8.68 15.23
N LEU A 425 -9.63 -9.54 14.54
CA LEU A 425 -8.18 -9.49 14.44
C LEU A 425 -7.78 -8.67 13.23
N GLN A 426 -7.10 -7.56 13.43
CA GLN A 426 -6.50 -6.76 12.36
C GLN A 426 -4.98 -6.92 12.42
N MET A 427 -4.41 -7.44 11.34
CA MET A 427 -2.97 -7.49 11.12
C MET A 427 -2.63 -6.26 10.29
N GLU A 428 -1.75 -5.41 10.79
CA GLU A 428 -1.33 -4.17 10.12
C GLU A 428 0.18 -4.21 9.86
N VAL A 429 0.63 -3.70 8.72
CA VAL A 429 2.06 -3.57 8.43
C VAL A 429 2.66 -2.48 9.31
N GLY A 430 3.71 -2.83 10.04
CA GLY A 430 4.53 -1.88 10.81
C GLY A 430 6.01 -2.22 10.69
N LEU A 431 6.86 -1.32 11.20
CA LEU A 431 8.32 -1.50 11.18
C LEU A 431 8.85 -2.24 12.42
N GLY A 432 8.04 -2.36 13.47
CA GLY A 432 8.42 -3.00 14.73
C GLY A 432 9.73 -2.44 15.28
N ARG A 433 10.65 -3.32 15.70
CA ARG A 433 11.94 -2.91 16.27
C ARG A 433 12.91 -2.26 15.27
N LEU A 434 12.61 -2.28 13.96
CA LEU A 434 13.42 -1.59 12.96
C LEU A 434 13.11 -0.09 12.88
N ALA A 435 11.98 0.37 13.45
CA ALA A 435 11.52 1.76 13.38
C ALA A 435 12.61 2.78 13.77
N ASP A 436 13.12 2.72 15.00
CA ASP A 436 14.10 3.68 15.52
C ASP A 436 15.41 3.68 14.71
N LEU A 437 15.85 2.48 14.33
CA LEU A 437 17.06 2.28 13.53
C LEU A 437 16.91 2.91 12.14
N LEU A 438 15.77 2.66 11.48
CA LEU A 438 15.49 3.19 10.16
C LEU A 438 15.34 4.72 10.19
N ASN A 439 14.68 5.27 11.21
CA ASN A 439 14.56 6.72 11.39
C ASN A 439 15.94 7.38 11.54
N THR A 440 16.81 6.78 12.35
CA THR A 440 18.19 7.26 12.55
C THR A 440 19.00 7.22 11.26
N ILE A 441 18.87 6.14 10.47
CA ILE A 441 19.58 5.98 9.20
C ILE A 441 19.05 6.96 8.14
N GLU A 442 17.75 7.24 8.11
CA GLU A 442 17.15 8.23 7.21
C GLU A 442 17.59 9.67 7.52
N SER A 443 17.66 10.01 8.81
CA SER A 443 18.27 11.26 9.26
C SER A 443 19.75 11.35 8.83
N SER A 444 20.49 10.24 8.98
CA SER A 444 21.90 10.16 8.58
C SER A 444 22.06 10.35 7.06
N LEU A 445 21.22 9.69 6.25
CA LEU A 445 21.21 9.84 4.78
C LEU A 445 21.06 11.32 4.38
N THR A 446 20.13 12.04 5.01
CA THR A 446 19.90 13.46 4.74
C THR A 446 21.13 14.31 5.08
N LYS A 447 21.76 14.07 6.24
CA LYS A 447 22.97 14.80 6.68
C LYS A 447 24.19 14.49 5.80
N ILE A 448 24.35 13.24 5.38
CA ILE A 448 25.40 12.83 4.44
C ILE A 448 25.19 13.47 3.07
N ASN A 449 23.96 13.48 2.56
CA ASN A 449 23.63 14.12 1.29
C ASN A 449 23.88 15.64 1.32
N ASN A 450 23.52 16.31 2.41
CA ASN A 450 23.83 17.73 2.61
C ASN A 450 25.34 17.98 2.60
N SER A 451 26.12 17.13 3.27
CA SER A 451 27.59 17.23 3.28
C SER A 451 28.19 17.02 1.89
N TYR A 452 27.69 16.03 1.15
CA TYR A 452 28.05 15.79 -0.25
C TYR A 452 27.77 17.03 -1.13
N LEU A 453 26.60 17.67 -0.98
CA LEU A 453 26.25 18.87 -1.73
C LEU A 453 27.13 20.07 -1.39
N GLU A 454 27.56 20.24 -0.14
CA GLU A 454 28.53 21.28 0.24
C GLU A 454 29.90 21.07 -0.40
N ILE A 455 30.40 19.82 -0.39
CA ILE A 455 31.66 19.48 -1.08
C ILE A 455 31.53 19.72 -2.59
N LEU A 456 30.40 19.34 -3.19
CA LEU A 456 30.10 19.53 -4.61
C LEU A 456 30.13 21.01 -5.01
N LYS A 457 29.66 21.93 -4.15
CA LYS A 457 29.70 23.38 -4.41
C LYS A 457 31.13 23.91 -4.57
N LEU A 458 32.10 23.32 -3.86
CA LEU A 458 33.50 23.72 -3.94
C LEU A 458 34.23 23.04 -5.10
N THR A 459 33.98 21.75 -5.29
CA THR A 459 34.76 20.88 -6.17
C THR A 459 34.24 20.79 -7.59
N GLY A 460 32.92 20.95 -7.79
CA GLY A 460 32.23 20.56 -9.03
C GLY A 460 31.93 19.06 -9.06
N ALA A 461 31.22 18.61 -10.11
CA ALA A 461 30.79 17.21 -10.23
C ALA A 461 31.94 16.21 -10.41
N ASP A 462 33.05 16.66 -11.01
CA ASP A 462 34.23 15.86 -11.29
C ASP A 462 35.46 16.52 -10.64
N PRO A 463 35.72 16.29 -9.34
CA PRO A 463 36.88 16.84 -8.62
C PRO A 463 38.20 16.35 -9.22
N ASP A 464 39.23 17.20 -9.18
CA ASP A 464 40.61 16.82 -9.50
C ASP A 464 41.26 16.20 -8.26
N GLU A 465 41.50 14.89 -8.31
CA GLU A 465 42.04 14.11 -7.19
C GLU A 465 43.45 14.56 -6.72
N TYR A 466 44.20 15.27 -7.57
CA TYR A 466 45.56 15.72 -7.25
C TYR A 466 45.62 17.16 -6.72
N ARG A 467 44.48 17.82 -6.56
CA ARG A 467 44.40 19.20 -6.09
C ARG A 467 44.16 19.26 -4.58
N ASP A 468 44.96 20.06 -3.88
CA ASP A 468 44.66 20.45 -2.50
C ASP A 468 43.51 21.48 -2.50
N TYR A 469 42.34 21.05 -2.03
CA TYR A 469 41.17 21.89 -1.82
C TYR A 469 41.12 22.52 -0.41
N GLY A 470 41.91 22.02 0.54
CA GLY A 470 41.93 22.46 1.93
C GLY A 470 40.59 22.32 2.64
N PHE A 471 39.92 21.18 2.49
CA PHE A 471 38.56 20.95 2.99
C PHE A 471 38.42 21.25 4.48
N ARG A 472 39.38 20.85 5.32
CA ARG A 472 39.35 21.15 6.76
C ARG A 472 39.44 22.64 7.07
N ARG A 473 40.06 23.43 6.19
CA ARG A 473 40.16 24.89 6.34
C ARG A 473 38.90 25.59 5.86
N VAL A 474 38.32 25.12 4.75
CA VAL A 474 37.22 25.79 4.05
C VAL A 474 35.85 25.39 4.60
N MET A 475 35.67 24.13 5.00
CA MET A 475 34.40 23.56 5.46
C MET A 475 34.57 22.58 6.64
N PRO A 476 35.18 23.00 7.76
CA PRO A 476 35.48 22.12 8.90
C PRO A 476 34.24 21.39 9.44
N LEU A 477 33.10 22.07 9.54
CA LEU A 477 31.85 21.49 10.05
C LEU A 477 31.32 20.38 9.13
N THR A 478 31.43 20.52 7.81
CA THR A 478 31.03 19.48 6.85
C THR A 478 31.87 18.23 7.02
N ILE A 479 33.18 18.38 7.25
CA ILE A 479 34.06 17.23 7.44
C ILE A 479 33.78 16.55 8.78
N GLU A 480 33.58 17.33 9.85
CA GLU A 480 33.17 16.80 11.17
C GLU A 480 31.84 16.04 11.09
N GLU A 481 30.86 16.56 10.34
CA GLU A 481 29.56 15.92 10.13
C GLU A 481 29.71 14.55 9.45
N LEU A 482 30.56 14.43 8.41
CA LEU A 482 30.85 13.12 7.78
C LEU A 482 31.40 12.12 8.82
N GLY A 483 32.31 12.56 9.69
CA GLY A 483 32.87 11.72 10.76
C GLY A 483 31.82 11.27 11.77
N ASN A 484 30.91 12.18 12.16
CA ASN A 484 29.81 11.87 13.08
C ASN A 484 28.83 10.88 12.46
N GLN A 485 28.42 11.10 11.21
CA GLN A 485 27.53 10.18 10.49
C GLN A 485 28.18 8.82 10.25
N GLY A 486 29.49 8.78 10.01
CA GLY A 486 30.25 7.53 9.94
C GLY A 486 30.15 6.72 11.23
N LYS A 487 30.25 7.35 12.40
CA LYS A 487 30.09 6.66 13.70
C LYS A 487 28.66 6.19 13.94
N ILE A 488 27.68 7.05 13.69
CA ILE A 488 26.25 6.73 13.85
C ILE A 488 25.88 5.52 12.99
N LEU A 489 26.26 5.49 11.71
CA LEU A 489 25.98 4.34 10.84
C LEU A 489 26.66 3.05 11.32
N ASN A 490 27.86 3.14 11.91
CA ASN A 490 28.51 1.98 12.52
C ASN A 490 27.74 1.45 13.73
N GLU A 491 27.26 2.35 14.60
CA GLU A 491 26.43 1.99 15.76
C GLU A 491 25.11 1.34 15.31
N GLN A 492 24.46 1.89 14.29
CA GLN A 492 23.24 1.28 13.71
C GLN A 492 23.52 -0.08 13.07
N ALA A 493 24.68 -0.29 12.44
CA ALA A 493 25.07 -1.60 11.92
C ALA A 493 25.24 -2.65 13.02
N VAL A 494 25.76 -2.25 14.19
CA VAL A 494 25.86 -3.12 15.37
C VAL A 494 24.48 -3.44 15.93
N LEU A 495 23.62 -2.42 16.10
CA LEU A 495 22.25 -2.61 16.59
C LEU A 495 21.45 -3.55 15.66
N LEU A 496 21.55 -3.36 14.35
CA LEU A 496 20.89 -4.23 13.37
C LEU A 496 21.32 -5.69 13.53
N ARG A 497 22.63 -5.93 13.75
CA ARG A 497 23.17 -7.28 14.00
C ARG A 497 22.58 -7.90 15.27
N GLU A 498 22.41 -7.11 16.32
CA GLU A 498 21.81 -7.56 17.58
C GLU A 498 20.33 -7.93 17.40
N ILE A 499 19.55 -7.07 16.72
CA ILE A 499 18.12 -7.31 16.51
C ILE A 499 17.91 -8.53 15.60
N CYS A 500 18.64 -8.64 14.48
CA CYS A 500 18.43 -9.69 13.50
C CYS A 500 19.11 -11.02 13.87
N GLY A 501 20.08 -11.02 14.80
CA GLY A 501 20.79 -12.22 15.24
C GLY A 501 21.68 -12.89 14.18
N THR A 502 21.81 -12.28 12.99
CA THR A 502 22.59 -12.81 11.86
C THR A 502 23.51 -11.74 11.29
N SER A 503 24.56 -12.17 10.58
CA SER A 503 25.40 -11.28 9.77
C SER A 503 25.04 -11.47 8.31
N GLY A 504 24.73 -10.38 7.61
CA GLY A 504 24.27 -10.43 6.22
C GLY A 504 24.74 -9.25 5.38
N SER A 505 24.41 -9.27 4.09
CA SER A 505 24.70 -8.23 3.09
C SER A 505 24.16 -6.85 3.51
N ASN A 506 23.03 -6.83 4.21
CA ASN A 506 22.40 -5.64 4.75
C ASN A 506 23.29 -4.90 5.78
N ILE A 507 23.88 -5.64 6.71
CA ILE A 507 24.78 -5.06 7.73
C ILE A 507 26.09 -4.58 7.07
N ALA A 508 26.64 -5.39 6.16
CA ALA A 508 27.87 -5.05 5.44
C ALA A 508 27.73 -3.75 4.63
N THR A 509 26.53 -3.46 4.11
CA THR A 509 26.23 -2.21 3.40
C THR A 509 26.44 -1.00 4.31
N LEU A 510 25.85 -0.99 5.51
CA LEU A 510 26.02 0.10 6.48
C LEU A 510 27.49 0.26 6.91
N GLU A 511 28.19 -0.84 7.17
CA GLU A 511 29.61 -0.83 7.55
C GLU A 511 30.52 -0.29 6.44
N ASN A 512 30.24 -0.58 5.17
CA ASN A 512 31.00 -0.05 4.04
C ASN A 512 30.86 1.47 3.93
N ILE A 513 29.65 1.98 4.08
CA ILE A 513 29.36 3.42 4.02
C ILE A 513 30.01 4.12 5.21
N SER A 514 29.85 3.57 6.41
CA SER A 514 30.51 4.08 7.61
C SER A 514 32.03 4.20 7.42
N ARG A 515 32.68 3.14 6.92
CA ARG A 515 34.13 3.14 6.67
C ARG A 515 34.56 4.20 5.67
N LEU A 516 33.77 4.42 4.61
CA LEU A 516 34.07 5.49 3.64
C LEU A 516 34.01 6.86 4.29
N LEU A 517 32.95 7.13 5.05
CA LEU A 517 32.75 8.41 5.74
C LEU A 517 33.87 8.70 6.74
N LEU A 518 34.27 7.68 7.52
CA LEU A 518 35.38 7.80 8.46
C LEU A 518 36.72 8.04 7.74
N ARG A 519 36.98 7.36 6.61
CA ARG A 519 38.19 7.59 5.81
C ARG A 519 38.26 9.03 5.27
N MET A 520 37.15 9.55 4.74
CA MET A 520 37.03 10.94 4.28
C MET A 520 37.14 11.96 5.44
N TYR A 521 36.74 11.57 6.64
CA TYR A 521 36.88 12.39 7.85
C TYR A 521 38.31 12.39 8.40
N GLU A 522 39.03 11.28 8.35
CA GLU A 522 40.38 11.10 8.90
C GLU A 522 41.46 11.75 8.00
N ASP A 523 41.29 11.67 6.68
CA ASP A 523 42.23 12.23 5.71
C ASP A 523 41.49 13.09 4.67
N GLU A 524 41.88 14.37 4.56
CA GLU A 524 41.23 15.28 3.62
C GLU A 524 41.61 15.03 2.15
N ASP A 525 42.75 14.36 1.92
CA ASP A 525 43.20 13.96 0.58
C ASP A 525 42.32 12.84 0.00
N GLU A 526 41.62 12.10 0.86
CA GLU A 526 40.68 11.03 0.46
C GLU A 526 39.31 11.58 0.02
N ILE A 527 39.01 12.86 0.24
CA ILE A 527 37.68 13.42 -0.05
C ILE A 527 37.43 13.51 -1.56
N ALA A 528 38.38 14.09 -2.31
CA ALA A 528 38.22 14.30 -3.74
C ALA A 528 38.12 12.98 -4.52
N SER A 529 39.01 12.03 -4.22
CA SER A 529 39.05 10.70 -4.86
C SER A 529 37.83 9.82 -4.54
N ASN A 530 37.18 10.03 -3.39
CA ASN A 530 36.01 9.24 -2.98
C ASN A 530 34.67 9.93 -3.21
N LEU A 531 34.62 11.14 -3.81
CA LEU A 531 33.36 11.87 -3.98
C LEU A 531 32.34 11.09 -4.83
N SER A 532 32.79 10.41 -5.89
CA SER A 532 31.94 9.55 -6.71
C SER A 532 31.43 8.32 -5.92
N ASN A 533 32.29 7.73 -5.08
CA ASN A 533 31.90 6.62 -4.20
C ASN A 533 30.86 7.07 -3.18
N LEU A 534 31.02 8.24 -2.58
CA LEU A 534 30.08 8.83 -1.64
C LEU A 534 28.70 9.01 -2.30
N LYS A 535 28.65 9.57 -3.52
CA LYS A 535 27.41 9.71 -4.29
C LYS A 535 26.73 8.35 -4.53
N SER A 536 27.51 7.34 -4.92
CA SER A 536 26.97 5.98 -5.13
C SER A 536 26.41 5.40 -3.83
N TYR A 537 27.12 5.58 -2.71
CA TYR A 537 26.70 5.08 -1.41
C TYR A 537 25.48 5.80 -0.82
N ILE A 538 25.29 7.09 -1.10
CA ILE A 538 24.04 7.79 -0.82
C ILE A 538 22.87 7.09 -1.53
N GLY A 539 23.05 6.76 -2.81
CA GLY A 539 22.05 5.99 -3.57
C GLY A 539 21.80 4.60 -2.99
N THR A 540 22.86 3.86 -2.66
CA THR A 540 22.77 2.53 -2.04
C THR A 540 22.06 2.58 -0.68
N LEU A 541 22.34 3.58 0.16
CA LEU A 541 21.68 3.76 1.46
C LEU A 541 20.19 4.04 1.28
N GLY A 542 19.82 4.89 0.31
CA GLY A 542 18.41 5.13 -0.03
C GLY A 542 17.68 3.87 -0.50
N THR A 543 18.31 3.05 -1.35
CA THR A 543 17.74 1.75 -1.74
C THR A 543 17.59 0.83 -0.53
N TRP A 544 18.61 0.76 0.33
CA TRP A 544 18.59 -0.07 1.52
C TRP A 544 17.45 0.30 2.48
N ILE A 545 17.22 1.61 2.74
CA ILE A 545 16.10 2.10 3.55
C ILE A 545 14.77 1.66 2.94
N ASN A 546 14.57 1.87 1.63
CA ASN A 546 13.32 1.49 0.96
C ASN A 546 13.06 -0.02 0.99
N THR A 547 14.09 -0.84 0.81
CA THR A 547 13.99 -2.29 0.95
C THR A 547 13.60 -2.65 2.37
N ALA A 548 14.28 -2.10 3.38
CA ALA A 548 13.99 -2.38 4.78
C ALA A 548 12.60 -1.89 5.22
N LYS A 549 12.05 -0.81 4.63
CA LYS A 549 10.66 -0.37 4.84
C LYS A 549 9.62 -1.29 4.17
N SER A 550 10.01 -2.13 3.21
CA SER A 550 9.09 -3.05 2.53
C SER A 550 8.88 -4.33 3.33
N GLN A 551 7.90 -4.31 4.23
CA GLN A 551 7.62 -5.34 5.23
C GLN A 551 6.72 -6.46 4.68
N SER A 552 7.15 -7.10 3.59
CA SER A 552 6.39 -8.15 2.90
C SER A 552 6.38 -9.48 3.66
N ILE A 553 5.21 -10.09 3.82
CA ILE A 553 5.02 -11.49 4.23
C ILE A 553 3.97 -12.16 3.33
N THR A 554 4.03 -13.48 3.19
CA THR A 554 2.96 -14.29 2.61
C THR A 554 2.34 -15.14 3.71
N VAL A 555 1.02 -15.12 3.85
CA VAL A 555 0.30 -15.84 4.91
C VAL A 555 -0.72 -16.79 4.31
N ASP A 556 -0.77 -18.01 4.83
CA ASP A 556 -1.73 -19.06 4.49
C ASP A 556 -2.94 -19.00 5.44
N TYR A 557 -2.70 -19.04 6.75
CA TYR A 557 -3.76 -18.89 7.75
C TYR A 557 -3.24 -18.32 9.07
N TYR A 558 -4.19 -17.80 9.85
CA TYR A 558 -4.04 -17.58 11.28
C TYR A 558 -4.86 -18.62 12.05
N GLN A 559 -4.40 -19.02 13.23
CA GLN A 559 -5.08 -19.99 14.08
C GLN A 559 -5.12 -19.47 15.51
N ILE A 560 -6.33 -19.37 16.07
CA ILE A 560 -6.54 -19.02 17.47
C ILE A 560 -6.53 -20.33 18.26
N ALA A 561 -5.51 -20.52 19.10
CA ALA A 561 -5.29 -21.78 19.80
C ALA A 561 -4.87 -21.53 21.25
N SER A 562 -5.17 -22.46 22.15
CA SER A 562 -4.75 -22.34 23.55
C SER A 562 -3.22 -22.38 23.69
N PRO A 563 -2.63 -21.70 24.68
CA PRO A 563 -1.22 -21.83 25.00
C PRO A 563 -0.89 -23.30 25.24
N ASN A 564 0.17 -23.79 24.57
CA ASN A 564 0.64 -25.20 24.57
C ASN A 564 -0.09 -26.19 23.63
N THR A 565 -1.00 -25.75 22.76
CA THR A 565 -1.49 -26.62 21.66
C THR A 565 -0.33 -26.95 20.70
N GLU A 566 -0.21 -28.21 20.27
CA GLU A 566 0.80 -28.59 19.28
C GLU A 566 0.61 -27.79 17.98
N LEU A 567 1.66 -27.10 17.55
CA LEU A 567 1.61 -26.28 16.34
C LEU A 567 1.44 -27.17 15.10
N PRO A 568 0.59 -26.76 14.13
CA PRO A 568 0.52 -27.45 12.85
C PRO A 568 1.87 -27.47 12.14
N LYS A 569 2.07 -28.48 11.29
CA LYS A 569 3.29 -28.58 10.49
C LYS A 569 3.42 -27.40 9.53
N SER A 570 4.61 -26.82 9.46
CA SER A 570 4.91 -25.71 8.56
C SER A 570 5.14 -26.16 7.12
N ASN A 571 5.85 -27.27 6.92
CA ASN A 571 6.19 -27.82 5.61
C ASN A 571 5.70 -29.27 5.43
N ALA A 572 5.41 -29.60 4.17
CA ALA A 572 5.06 -30.96 3.78
C ALA A 572 6.23 -31.92 3.99
N ASN A 573 5.95 -33.16 4.39
CA ASN A 573 6.98 -34.20 4.41
C ASN A 573 7.39 -34.56 2.96
N PHE A 574 8.62 -35.04 2.75
CA PHE A 574 9.17 -35.42 1.42
C PHE A 574 8.20 -36.24 0.56
N PHE A 575 7.55 -37.25 1.15
CA PHE A 575 6.58 -38.09 0.43
C PHE A 575 5.32 -37.34 0.00
N GLN A 576 4.84 -36.39 0.80
CA GLN A 576 3.68 -35.55 0.46
C GLN A 576 4.04 -34.60 -0.69
N SER A 577 5.21 -33.96 -0.63
CA SER A 577 5.72 -33.10 -1.71
C SER A 577 5.91 -33.88 -3.01
N PHE A 578 6.60 -35.03 -2.95
CA PHE A 578 6.82 -35.88 -4.12
C PHE A 578 5.50 -36.35 -4.76
N TRP A 579 4.53 -36.77 -3.93
CA TRP A 579 3.22 -37.19 -4.44
C TRP A 579 2.45 -36.03 -5.07
N PHE A 580 2.51 -34.84 -4.47
CA PHE A 580 1.88 -33.64 -5.02
C PHE A 580 2.52 -33.20 -6.35
N GLU A 581 3.86 -33.23 -6.44
CA GLU A 581 4.59 -32.96 -7.68
C GLU A 581 4.26 -33.98 -8.76
N MET A 582 4.19 -35.27 -8.43
CA MET A 582 3.79 -36.30 -9.39
C MET A 582 2.35 -36.11 -9.88
N ARG A 583 1.40 -35.77 -8.99
CA ARG A 583 0.03 -35.44 -9.39
C ARG A 583 0.00 -34.21 -10.30
N SER A 584 0.75 -33.16 -9.96
CA SER A 584 0.84 -31.94 -10.76
C SER A 584 1.49 -32.17 -12.12
N PHE A 585 2.54 -32.99 -12.18
CA PHE A 585 3.20 -33.39 -13.42
C PHE A 585 2.25 -34.17 -14.31
N VAL A 586 1.58 -35.20 -13.79
CA VAL A 586 0.58 -35.97 -14.55
C VAL A 586 -0.57 -35.07 -14.99
N ALA A 587 -1.05 -34.18 -14.11
CA ALA A 587 -2.07 -33.19 -14.45
C ALA A 587 -1.65 -32.33 -15.65
N SER A 588 -0.38 -31.92 -15.73
CA SER A 588 0.10 -31.07 -16.83
C SER A 588 0.04 -31.70 -18.23
N PHE A 589 -0.10 -33.04 -18.34
CA PHE A 589 -0.29 -33.71 -19.63
C PHE A 589 -1.75 -33.82 -20.07
N PHE A 590 -2.69 -33.67 -19.12
CA PHE A 590 -4.12 -33.85 -19.37
C PHE A 590 -4.92 -32.54 -19.23
N VAL A 591 -4.36 -31.54 -18.57
CA VAL A 591 -4.93 -30.20 -18.45
C VAL A 591 -4.43 -29.37 -19.63
N ASP A 592 -5.33 -29.04 -20.53
CA ASP A 592 -5.05 -28.15 -21.66
C ASP A 592 -4.92 -26.70 -21.15
N TYR A 593 -3.69 -26.28 -20.89
CA TYR A 593 -3.39 -24.91 -20.45
C TYR A 593 -3.61 -23.86 -21.54
N ASP A 594 -3.73 -24.28 -22.81
CA ASP A 594 -3.89 -23.40 -23.96
C ASP A 594 -5.36 -23.07 -24.25
N SER A 595 -6.32 -23.83 -23.72
CA SER A 595 -7.76 -23.53 -23.84
C SER A 595 -8.29 -22.80 -22.59
N MET A 596 -8.06 -21.49 -22.51
CA MET A 596 -8.66 -20.63 -21.48
C MET A 596 -10.07 -20.18 -21.92
N GLY A 597 -10.94 -21.14 -22.24
CA GLY A 597 -12.26 -20.89 -22.80
C GLY A 597 -13.30 -20.48 -21.75
N VAL A 598 -14.07 -19.44 -22.05
CA VAL A 598 -15.28 -19.05 -21.33
C VAL A 598 -16.45 -19.89 -21.83
N SER A 599 -17.12 -20.64 -20.95
CA SER A 599 -18.44 -21.20 -21.24
C SER A 599 -19.50 -20.12 -20.95
N ALA A 600 -20.08 -19.54 -22.00
CA ALA A 600 -21.34 -18.81 -21.86
C ALA A 600 -22.45 -19.83 -21.59
N GLU A 601 -23.39 -19.49 -20.69
CA GLU A 601 -24.64 -20.23 -20.53
C GLU A 601 -25.32 -20.47 -21.89
N ASP A 602 -25.92 -21.65 -22.04
CA ASP A 602 -26.58 -22.18 -23.24
C ASP A 602 -27.16 -21.10 -24.18
N GLY A 603 -26.48 -20.82 -25.29
CA GLY A 603 -27.05 -20.03 -26.40
C GLY A 603 -26.15 -19.13 -27.25
N ALA A 604 -24.86 -18.95 -26.94
CA ALA A 604 -23.99 -18.08 -27.74
C ALA A 604 -23.42 -18.79 -29.00
N ALA A 605 -23.82 -18.33 -30.19
CA ALA A 605 -23.45 -18.93 -31.48
C ALA A 605 -22.12 -18.42 -32.09
N ALA A 606 -21.38 -17.55 -31.41
CA ALA A 606 -20.11 -17.00 -31.90
C ALA A 606 -19.08 -16.84 -30.77
N SER A 607 -17.95 -17.52 -30.89
CA SER A 607 -16.78 -17.35 -30.03
C SER A 607 -15.66 -16.64 -30.82
N ILE A 608 -15.08 -15.58 -30.26
CA ILE A 608 -13.97 -14.83 -30.86
C ILE A 608 -12.65 -15.36 -30.30
N SER A 609 -11.69 -15.72 -31.16
CA SER A 609 -10.33 -16.08 -30.75
C SER A 609 -9.44 -14.84 -30.61
N VAL A 610 -8.95 -14.61 -29.40
CA VAL A 610 -8.11 -13.45 -29.08
C VAL A 610 -6.75 -13.94 -28.61
N TRP A 611 -5.67 -13.48 -29.26
CA TRP A 611 -4.31 -13.82 -28.83
C TRP A 611 -3.64 -12.65 -28.14
N LEU A 612 -2.75 -12.95 -27.20
CA LEU A 612 -1.90 -11.96 -26.56
C LEU A 612 -0.49 -12.51 -26.32
N ALA A 613 0.50 -11.63 -26.36
CA ALA A 613 1.89 -11.96 -26.04
C ALA A 613 2.40 -11.16 -24.83
N TYR A 614 1.59 -11.11 -23.77
CA TYR A 614 2.01 -10.56 -22.47
C TYR A 614 2.48 -11.67 -21.52
N GLY A 615 3.00 -11.28 -20.34
CA GLY A 615 3.24 -12.23 -19.26
C GLY A 615 1.93 -12.78 -18.67
N ARG A 616 1.99 -13.99 -18.10
CA ARG A 616 0.82 -14.73 -17.57
C ARG A 616 -0.08 -13.90 -16.66
N ASP A 617 0.48 -13.10 -15.76
CA ASP A 617 -0.30 -12.29 -14.81
C ASP A 617 -1.13 -11.22 -15.52
N GLN A 618 -0.58 -10.59 -16.56
CA GLN A 618 -1.29 -9.63 -17.39
C GLN A 618 -2.40 -10.32 -18.20
N SER A 619 -2.15 -11.55 -18.66
CA SER A 619 -3.16 -12.38 -19.34
C SER A 619 -4.35 -12.70 -18.44
N GLN A 620 -4.12 -12.94 -17.15
CA GLN A 620 -5.20 -13.17 -16.18
C GLN A 620 -6.02 -11.90 -15.94
N ILE A 621 -5.40 -10.71 -15.94
CA ILE A 621 -6.14 -9.44 -15.86
C ILE A 621 -7.06 -9.27 -17.08
N TRP A 622 -6.54 -9.48 -18.29
CA TRP A 622 -7.35 -9.44 -19.51
C TRP A 622 -8.50 -10.45 -19.47
N LYS A 623 -8.23 -11.69 -19.04
CA LYS A 623 -9.27 -12.70 -18.84
C LYS A 623 -10.34 -12.22 -17.86
N ASN A 624 -9.97 -11.70 -16.70
CA ASN A 624 -10.92 -11.21 -15.71
C ASN A 624 -11.75 -10.04 -16.26
N LEU A 625 -11.15 -9.12 -17.02
CA LEU A 625 -11.87 -8.02 -17.64
C LEU A 625 -12.84 -8.51 -18.73
N ILE A 626 -12.39 -9.45 -19.56
CA ILE A 626 -13.21 -10.06 -20.61
C ILE A 626 -14.38 -10.80 -19.97
N THR A 627 -14.12 -11.67 -18.99
CA THR A 627 -15.17 -12.46 -18.32
C THR A 627 -16.14 -11.58 -17.54
N ASN A 628 -15.63 -10.65 -16.72
CA ASN A 628 -16.46 -9.91 -15.77
C ASN A 628 -17.19 -8.72 -16.41
N LYS A 629 -16.62 -8.12 -17.46
CA LYS A 629 -17.24 -7.00 -18.19
C LYS A 629 -17.75 -7.45 -19.56
N PHE A 630 -16.84 -7.65 -20.51
CA PHE A 630 -17.19 -7.79 -21.94
C PHE A 630 -18.15 -8.95 -22.23
N SER A 631 -17.80 -10.17 -21.85
CA SER A 631 -18.60 -11.37 -22.12
C SER A 631 -19.94 -11.32 -21.38
N ASN A 632 -19.98 -10.70 -20.20
CA ASN A 632 -21.18 -10.60 -19.39
C ASN A 632 -22.17 -9.53 -19.91
N GLU A 633 -21.65 -8.40 -20.39
CA GLU A 633 -22.44 -7.31 -20.97
C GLU A 633 -22.89 -7.64 -22.40
N GLU A 634 -21.96 -8.06 -23.27
CA GLU A 634 -22.20 -8.25 -24.70
C GLU A 634 -22.69 -9.66 -25.08
N LYS A 635 -22.64 -10.61 -24.15
CA LYS A 635 -23.04 -12.02 -24.37
C LYS A 635 -22.27 -12.71 -25.51
N ILE A 636 -21.03 -12.32 -25.74
CA ILE A 636 -20.11 -12.93 -26.72
C ILE A 636 -19.04 -13.75 -25.98
N ALA A 637 -18.80 -14.99 -26.41
CA ALA A 637 -17.75 -15.83 -25.84
C ALA A 637 -16.38 -15.45 -26.43
N VAL A 638 -15.35 -15.42 -25.58
CA VAL A 638 -13.97 -15.11 -26.00
C VAL A 638 -13.04 -16.26 -25.61
N ASP A 639 -12.33 -16.79 -26.61
CA ASP A 639 -11.28 -17.79 -26.47
C ASP A 639 -9.92 -17.08 -26.45
N LEU A 640 -9.42 -16.79 -25.25
CA LEU A 640 -8.21 -16.02 -25.02
C LEU A 640 -6.98 -16.95 -25.01
N LYS A 641 -6.00 -16.75 -25.90
CA LYS A 641 -4.77 -17.57 -25.98
C LYS A 641 -3.52 -16.76 -25.72
N LEU A 642 -2.66 -17.31 -24.86
CA LEU A 642 -1.32 -16.79 -24.65
C LEU A 642 -0.38 -17.35 -25.72
N VAL A 643 0.25 -16.49 -26.51
CA VAL A 643 1.17 -16.90 -27.57
C VAL A 643 2.54 -16.24 -27.43
N ALA A 644 3.58 -16.91 -27.91
CA ALA A 644 4.92 -16.32 -27.93
C ALA A 644 4.98 -15.08 -28.84
N VAL A 645 5.85 -14.14 -28.48
CA VAL A 645 6.15 -12.94 -29.30
C VAL A 645 6.69 -13.40 -30.66
N GLY A 646 6.07 -12.94 -31.74
CA GLY A 646 6.46 -13.29 -33.11
C GLY A 646 5.67 -14.44 -33.75
N THR A 647 4.78 -15.12 -33.01
CA THR A 647 3.90 -16.18 -33.56
C THR A 647 2.83 -15.64 -34.50
N LEU A 648 2.41 -14.39 -34.33
CA LEU A 648 1.31 -13.79 -35.08
C LEU A 648 1.56 -13.81 -36.60
N LEU A 649 2.69 -13.29 -37.09
CA LEU A 649 2.94 -13.21 -38.54
C LEU A 649 2.99 -14.58 -39.24
N PRO A 650 3.72 -15.60 -38.75
CA PRO A 650 3.66 -16.95 -39.30
C PRO A 650 2.23 -17.52 -39.33
N SER A 651 1.45 -17.33 -38.25
CA SER A 651 0.08 -17.84 -38.16
C SER A 651 -0.88 -17.13 -39.12
N VAL A 652 -0.72 -15.81 -39.28
CA VAL A 652 -1.46 -15.02 -40.28
C VAL A 652 -1.17 -15.50 -41.70
N LEU A 653 0.11 -15.69 -42.04
CA LEU A 653 0.53 -16.23 -43.34
C LEU A 653 0.01 -17.66 -43.57
N ALA A 654 -0.12 -18.46 -42.51
CA ALA A 654 -0.67 -19.80 -42.54
C ALA A 654 -2.21 -19.87 -42.53
N LYS A 655 -2.91 -18.72 -42.54
CA LYS A 655 -4.38 -18.60 -42.40
C LYS A 655 -4.94 -19.26 -41.13
N GLN A 656 -4.14 -19.26 -40.05
CA GLN A 656 -4.49 -19.76 -38.72
C GLN A 656 -4.28 -18.68 -37.64
N GLY A 657 -4.37 -17.41 -38.03
CA GLY A 657 -4.29 -16.28 -37.09
C GLY A 657 -5.56 -16.14 -36.23
N PRO A 658 -5.49 -15.36 -35.14
CA PRO A 658 -6.64 -15.03 -34.31
C PRO A 658 -7.60 -14.05 -35.00
N ASP A 659 -8.80 -13.89 -34.44
CA ASP A 659 -9.73 -12.83 -34.82
C ASP A 659 -9.25 -11.46 -34.31
N SER A 660 -8.60 -11.43 -33.15
CA SER A 660 -7.98 -10.21 -32.60
C SER A 660 -6.67 -10.52 -31.89
N TYR A 661 -5.72 -9.58 -31.94
CA TYR A 661 -4.44 -9.69 -31.25
C TYR A 661 -4.18 -8.46 -30.38
N ILE A 662 -3.87 -8.67 -29.11
CA ILE A 662 -3.62 -7.61 -28.14
C ILE A 662 -2.12 -7.54 -27.83
N GLY A 663 -1.57 -6.33 -27.86
CA GLY A 663 -0.20 -6.05 -27.45
C GLY A 663 0.84 -6.06 -28.57
N LEU A 664 0.42 -5.84 -29.81
CA LEU A 664 1.35 -5.60 -30.91
C LEU A 664 1.97 -4.20 -30.78
N ASP A 665 3.29 -4.11 -30.77
CA ASP A 665 3.98 -2.82 -30.72
C ASP A 665 3.89 -2.07 -32.07
N ALA A 666 4.01 -0.74 -32.02
CA ALA A 666 3.87 0.11 -33.21
C ALA A 666 4.92 -0.19 -34.30
N ALA A 667 6.13 -0.64 -33.95
CA ALA A 667 7.15 -0.98 -34.95
C ALA A 667 6.81 -2.29 -35.67
N SER A 668 6.16 -3.23 -35.00
CA SER A 668 5.63 -4.47 -35.59
C SER A 668 4.52 -4.21 -36.60
N VAL A 669 3.65 -3.20 -36.38
CA VAL A 669 2.61 -2.80 -37.36
C VAL A 669 3.25 -2.35 -38.68
N ILE A 670 4.32 -1.54 -38.61
CA ILE A 670 5.06 -1.09 -39.81
C ILE A 670 5.72 -2.27 -40.52
N ASN A 671 6.32 -3.20 -39.77
CA ASN A 671 6.91 -4.41 -40.34
C ASN A 671 5.87 -5.27 -41.08
N TYR A 672 4.63 -5.31 -40.62
CA TYR A 672 3.56 -6.07 -41.27
C TYR A 672 3.03 -5.32 -42.50
N ALA A 673 2.94 -3.99 -42.43
CA ALA A 673 2.60 -3.13 -43.57
C ALA A 673 3.58 -3.26 -44.73
N ILE A 674 4.89 -3.20 -44.45
CA ILE A 674 5.94 -3.37 -45.48
C ILE A 674 5.88 -4.78 -46.10
N ARG A 675 5.39 -5.79 -45.37
CA ARG A 675 5.23 -7.17 -45.84
C ARG A 675 3.87 -7.44 -46.50
N GLY A 676 3.03 -6.42 -46.66
CA GLY A 676 1.69 -6.54 -47.25
C GLY A 676 0.70 -7.34 -46.39
N ALA A 677 0.99 -7.55 -45.10
CA ALA A 677 0.21 -8.37 -44.19
C ALA A 677 -0.88 -7.59 -43.41
N VAL A 678 -1.15 -6.34 -43.78
CA VAL A 678 -2.23 -5.50 -43.20
C VAL A 678 -3.00 -4.82 -44.32
N VAL A 679 -4.25 -4.46 -44.04
CA VAL A 679 -5.12 -3.70 -44.95
C VAL A 679 -5.28 -2.28 -44.40
N GLU A 680 -5.38 -1.32 -45.30
CA GLU A 680 -5.63 0.07 -44.93
C GLU A 680 -7.09 0.24 -44.48
N ILE A 681 -7.29 0.69 -43.24
CA ILE A 681 -8.62 0.79 -42.63
C ILE A 681 -9.33 2.12 -42.94
N GLN A 682 -8.62 3.08 -43.54
CA GLN A 682 -9.16 4.43 -43.81
C GLN A 682 -10.29 4.44 -44.84
N ASP A 683 -10.37 3.39 -45.67
CA ASP A 683 -11.35 3.26 -46.74
C ASP A 683 -12.65 2.56 -46.26
N TYR A 684 -12.71 2.16 -44.99
CA TYR A 684 -13.89 1.50 -44.42
C TYR A 684 -14.94 2.51 -43.93
N GLU A 685 -16.21 2.21 -44.20
CA GLU A 685 -17.35 3.00 -43.73
C GLU A 685 -17.36 3.07 -42.19
N GLY A 686 -17.46 4.28 -41.63
CA GLY A 686 -17.35 4.53 -40.19
C GLY A 686 -15.96 4.92 -39.69
N PHE A 687 -14.90 4.84 -40.50
CA PHE A 687 -13.54 5.25 -40.10
C PHE A 687 -13.48 6.69 -39.58
N ASP A 688 -14.09 7.64 -40.29
CA ASP A 688 -14.11 9.06 -39.86
C ASP A 688 -14.89 9.29 -38.55
N GLN A 689 -15.84 8.42 -38.21
CA GLN A 689 -16.57 8.49 -36.93
C GLN A 689 -15.70 7.96 -35.77
N VAL A 690 -14.89 6.93 -36.02
CA VAL A 690 -13.97 6.34 -35.04
C VAL A 690 -12.75 7.24 -34.81
N VAL A 691 -12.19 7.84 -35.88
CA VAL A 691 -11.01 8.71 -35.80
C VAL A 691 -11.38 10.16 -35.48
N GLY A 692 -12.60 10.61 -35.81
CA GLY A 692 -13.13 11.91 -35.44
C GLY A 692 -13.37 12.07 -33.92
N TYR A 693 -13.45 10.97 -33.18
CA TYR A 693 -13.65 10.93 -31.73
C TYR A 693 -12.33 10.73 -30.97
N ASN A 694 -11.37 11.66 -31.12
CA ASN A 694 -10.36 12.08 -30.11
C ASN A 694 -9.06 12.66 -30.74
N HIS A 695 -9.09 13.94 -31.14
CA HIS A 695 -7.87 14.74 -31.26
C HIS A 695 -7.89 16.07 -30.49
N THR A 696 -8.92 16.31 -29.67
CA THR A 696 -8.97 17.45 -28.75
C THR A 696 -9.32 16.95 -27.36
N GLU A 697 -8.31 16.92 -26.49
CA GLU A 697 -8.39 16.77 -25.03
C GLU A 697 -8.64 15.36 -24.44
N GLN A 698 -7.69 14.43 -24.62
CA GLN A 698 -7.39 13.47 -23.54
C GLN A 698 -5.87 13.30 -23.43
N ARG A 699 -5.27 14.08 -22.53
CA ARG A 699 -4.04 13.63 -21.85
C ARG A 699 -4.46 12.36 -21.12
N LEU A 700 -3.66 11.30 -21.25
CA LEU A 700 -3.64 10.18 -20.31
C LEU A 700 -3.84 10.74 -18.91
N ASP A 701 -5.00 10.47 -18.31
CA ASP A 701 -5.13 10.64 -16.89
C ASP A 701 -4.12 9.69 -16.23
N THR A 702 -3.50 10.17 -15.17
CA THR A 702 -2.54 9.42 -14.38
C THR A 702 -3.22 8.46 -13.39
N SER A 703 -4.50 8.12 -13.59
CA SER A 703 -5.27 7.23 -12.71
C SER A 703 -5.35 5.78 -13.20
N GLY A 704 -4.76 5.44 -14.35
CA GLY A 704 -4.73 4.06 -14.83
C GLY A 704 -6.12 3.50 -15.15
N GLU A 705 -7.11 4.37 -15.38
CA GLU A 705 -8.38 3.95 -15.95
C GLU A 705 -8.19 3.70 -17.44
N ILE A 706 -8.39 2.44 -17.84
CA ILE A 706 -8.49 2.06 -19.25
C ILE A 706 -9.75 2.77 -19.79
N PRO A 707 -9.65 3.63 -20.81
CA PRO A 707 -10.82 4.29 -21.35
C PRO A 707 -11.76 3.24 -21.97
N THR A 708 -13.06 3.43 -21.74
CA THR A 708 -14.20 2.58 -22.11
C THR A 708 -14.47 2.58 -23.63
N TRP A 709 -13.56 2.04 -24.45
CA TRP A 709 -13.75 1.92 -25.91
C TRP A 709 -13.77 0.48 -26.44
N VAL A 710 -14.05 -0.53 -25.59
CA VAL A 710 -14.13 -1.94 -26.03
C VAL A 710 -15.56 -2.44 -26.27
N THR A 711 -16.60 -1.67 -25.96
CA THR A 711 -17.99 -2.20 -25.93
C THR A 711 -18.98 -1.67 -26.97
N ASP A 712 -18.64 -0.77 -27.89
CA ASP A 712 -19.64 -0.31 -28.89
C ASP A 712 -19.05 -0.22 -30.31
N TYR A 713 -18.99 -1.35 -31.03
CA TYR A 713 -18.82 -1.37 -32.48
C TYR A 713 -20.16 -1.68 -33.16
N TYR A 714 -20.90 -0.63 -33.52
CA TYR A 714 -22.08 -0.72 -34.39
C TYR A 714 -21.91 0.23 -35.58
N MET A 715 -22.21 -0.22 -36.80
CA MET A 715 -22.55 0.73 -37.86
C MET A 715 -23.98 1.20 -37.65
N VAL A 716 -24.18 2.51 -37.68
CA VAL A 716 -25.50 3.14 -37.61
C VAL A 716 -25.84 3.65 -39.01
N ASP A 717 -26.90 3.11 -39.60
CA ASP A 717 -27.38 3.59 -40.91
C ASP A 717 -27.99 5.00 -40.79
N GLU A 718 -28.26 5.67 -41.93
CA GLU A 718 -28.89 6.99 -41.96
C GLU A 718 -30.29 7.02 -41.29
N ALA A 719 -30.87 5.86 -40.96
CA ALA A 719 -32.14 5.72 -40.25
C ALA A 719 -31.99 5.45 -38.74
N GLY A 720 -30.76 5.36 -38.21
CA GLY A 720 -30.48 5.16 -36.79
C GLY A 720 -30.50 3.71 -36.32
N ASN A 721 -30.52 2.73 -37.23
CA ASN A 721 -30.48 1.32 -36.85
C ASN A 721 -29.03 0.87 -36.61
N LYS A 722 -28.80 0.26 -35.44
CA LYS A 722 -27.50 -0.33 -35.07
C LYS A 722 -27.37 -1.73 -35.67
N THR A 723 -26.35 -1.94 -36.50
CA THR A 723 -26.01 -3.26 -37.05
C THR A 723 -24.61 -3.67 -36.59
N LEU A 724 -24.48 -4.89 -36.06
CA LEU A 724 -23.20 -5.51 -35.74
C LEU A 724 -22.41 -5.71 -37.03
N VAL A 725 -21.14 -5.28 -37.04
CA VAL A 725 -20.22 -5.63 -38.13
C VAL A 725 -19.93 -7.13 -38.00
N ASP A 726 -20.30 -7.92 -39.01
CA ASP A 726 -19.87 -9.31 -39.10
C ASP A 726 -18.36 -9.33 -39.41
N MET A 727 -17.54 -9.28 -38.36
CA MET A 727 -16.07 -9.28 -38.48
C MET A 727 -15.52 -10.54 -39.18
N LYS A 728 -16.36 -11.54 -39.49
CA LYS A 728 -15.97 -12.72 -40.26
C LYS A 728 -15.44 -12.40 -41.66
N ASP A 729 -15.76 -11.22 -42.20
CA ASP A 729 -15.34 -10.80 -43.53
C ASP A 729 -14.13 -9.85 -43.56
N ILE A 730 -13.61 -9.40 -42.41
CA ILE A 730 -12.32 -8.70 -42.34
C ILE A 730 -11.22 -9.76 -42.30
N LYS A 731 -10.89 -10.30 -43.47
CA LYS A 731 -9.75 -11.20 -43.63
C LYS A 731 -8.50 -10.41 -43.98
N PHE A 732 -7.36 -10.92 -43.53
CA PHE A 732 -6.06 -10.58 -44.12
C PHE A 732 -6.13 -10.70 -45.65
N ASN A 733 -5.51 -9.75 -46.36
CA ASN A 733 -5.55 -9.66 -47.81
C ASN A 733 -5.26 -11.01 -48.48
N ASP A 734 -6.22 -11.52 -49.25
CA ASP A 734 -6.09 -12.76 -50.02
C ASP A 734 -4.92 -12.73 -51.03
N ALA A 735 -4.38 -11.55 -51.35
CA ALA A 735 -3.26 -11.36 -52.27
C ALA A 735 -1.86 -11.63 -51.69
N THR A 736 -1.72 -12.11 -50.45
CA THR A 736 -0.39 -12.37 -49.84
C THR A 736 0.23 -13.74 -50.17
N MET A 737 -0.38 -14.52 -51.05
CA MET A 737 0.26 -15.74 -51.58
C MET A 737 1.29 -15.38 -52.66
N VAL A 738 2.52 -15.05 -52.25
CA VAL A 738 3.67 -15.18 -53.16
C VAL A 738 4.05 -16.66 -53.16
N PRO A 739 3.90 -17.38 -54.29
CA PRO A 739 4.24 -18.79 -54.36
C PRO A 739 5.74 -18.99 -54.07
N ILE A 740 6.06 -19.83 -53.08
CA ILE A 740 7.44 -20.22 -52.79
C ILE A 740 7.77 -21.45 -53.62
N THR A 741 8.81 -21.34 -54.45
CA THR A 741 9.36 -22.48 -55.17
C THR A 741 10.54 -23.04 -54.39
N LEU A 742 10.38 -24.26 -53.89
CA LEU A 742 11.43 -25.05 -53.25
C LEU A 742 11.55 -26.38 -53.98
N TYR A 743 12.77 -26.77 -54.34
CA TYR A 743 13.06 -28.01 -55.06
C TYR A 743 12.25 -28.19 -56.35
N GLU A 744 12.18 -27.12 -57.14
CA GLU A 744 11.49 -27.11 -58.46
C GLU A 744 9.98 -27.41 -58.40
N LYS A 745 9.37 -27.33 -57.21
CA LYS A 745 7.91 -27.31 -57.05
C LYS A 745 7.45 -26.04 -56.36
N THR A 746 6.35 -25.51 -56.88
CA THR A 746 5.71 -24.28 -56.44
C THR A 746 4.55 -24.61 -55.51
N TYR A 747 4.54 -24.03 -54.31
CA TYR A 747 3.52 -24.20 -53.27
C TYR A 747 2.68 -22.95 -53.09
#